data_AF-A0A7D9EGW4-F1
#
_entry.id   AF-A0A7D9EGW4-F1
#
_cell.length_a   1.000
_cell.length_b   1.000
_cell.length_c   1.000
_cell.angle_alpha   90.00
_cell.angle_beta   90.00
_cell.angle_gamma   90.00
#
_symmetry.space_group_name_H-M   'P 1'
#
loop_
_entity.id
_entity.type
_entity.pdbx_description
1 polymer ?
#
loop_
_entity_poly.entity_id
_entity_poly.type
_entity_poly.pdbx_seq_one_letter_code
_entity_poly.pdbx_strand_id
1 'polypeptide(L)'
;MQSYQCSPLSTPEGIVSTFRQCAKLQKDKDLNKFVSVVVLDEIGLAEDSPLMPLKTLHPLLEDGTATTEESGTTSDHRRVGFIGLSNWALDPAKMNRGIMLSRGVPSENELCDSARGICSSNKDIQNRLEAYIGRLCNGYFDLYEQQSDSETLKNAQKDEFFGLRDFYSLVKMVYGFAVQTEQGEQLLSDVELEQSIRRNFSGLDDLDPVKIFSGQFLRLKHYVKLRLFILSRNDEHPSPECLPVKLIQESLGRTEVEGESRYLLVLTENYAALRLLQGQLQNHDPVIIFGSSFPKDQQYTQICRNINRIKVCMETGRMVILLNLESLYESLYDALNQYYVYLDKQKYVDLGLGNHRVKCRVADKFKLIVVAEKDDVYERFPIPLINRLEKHLLVMSTGLTERQAHLAKELEDWVKLFSDAKPEYLSGESIFKPGDCFVGYHSDTAAAVVMKFSKLENGSSNEQENTSDASEETSRLTTSPKINLAEIILSQSRYSLLQCASPDAIARLPATKLKHYAEELWTEYFRNQKHGSLKDYLVHCLGSDEDTENDSFLVQITTHSRLLSQANSRAIASAAGFTGSQSRCISLQEFHTEQQFVKTLEEFFVALGGAKGLLLVQCDNGEANFNLIACCRYLVDDTRRRTLEDFDVFKKPIHIIFIIQLPKIAGGCQHFVGFQGGKWQSIHIDELLESNEQLPQIEQLVNRSVSDLFQPAYSARGDDIEDRDVDLDASIPSGSQKLHVENIEDSDEEKIDQQNIKPTLLLKNCLQDAAARIYDESAEVTRATKRIEILLKWLPEDNSQETEFSKIIATRVHNLLRQRDEKCPEDQRLWLQHEALRQGHLQETGTFRKALWQKLSSIVSPMLSEVIAYCDQNHNLDLLREGNEWQIGLWLTMFSKDVITPLSYDSFTSPVSGRVRERARVLSTGVGHCFSAKFPFSWIIKDIVNVLLPQVGEYGIGFRTLLIGEEIPLGEKQYFIEILTPIYSLFLKKKDNHDNHERKVVFFNSSLYERYQKVKNHNYYR
;
A
#
# COMPACT_ATOMS: atom_id res chain seq x y z
N MET A 1 -48.39 -4.34 25.92
CA MET A 1 -47.00 -4.76 26.16
C MET A 1 -46.10 -3.59 25.81
N GLN A 2 -44.97 -3.41 26.49
CA GLN A 2 -43.92 -2.46 26.13
C GLN A 2 -42.62 -3.25 25.95
N SER A 3 -41.95 -3.06 24.82
CA SER A 3 -40.67 -3.71 24.55
C SER A 3 -39.50 -2.76 24.78
N TYR A 4 -38.37 -3.33 25.22
CA TYR A 4 -37.09 -2.66 25.31
C TYR A 4 -36.02 -3.62 24.78
N GLN A 5 -35.25 -3.17 23.79
CA GLN A 5 -34.17 -3.97 23.23
C GLN A 5 -32.91 -3.73 24.03
N CYS A 6 -32.38 -4.79 24.60
CA CYS A 6 -31.14 -4.78 25.33
C CYS A 6 -29.94 -4.81 24.37
N SER A 7 -28.89 -4.11 24.76
CA SER A 7 -27.62 -4.01 24.05
C SER A 7 -26.48 -3.78 25.04
N PRO A 8 -25.21 -3.92 24.63
CA PRO A 8 -24.07 -3.69 25.52
C PRO A 8 -24.01 -2.26 26.08
N LEU A 9 -24.69 -1.31 25.45
CA LEU A 9 -24.80 0.08 25.88
C LEU A 9 -26.04 0.36 26.75
N SER A 10 -26.83 -0.66 27.07
CA SER A 10 -28.06 -0.52 27.83
C SER A 10 -27.84 0.04 29.24
N THR A 11 -28.72 0.96 29.64
CA THR A 11 -28.64 1.64 30.94
C THR A 11 -29.66 1.06 31.93
N PRO A 12 -29.35 1.04 33.23
CA PRO A 12 -30.33 0.69 34.26
C PRO A 12 -31.58 1.58 34.21
N GLU A 13 -31.41 2.87 33.96
CA GLU A 13 -32.49 3.85 33.85
C GLU A 13 -33.45 3.52 32.70
N GLY A 14 -32.91 3.03 31.57
CA GLY A 14 -33.71 2.56 30.44
C GLY A 14 -34.71 1.49 30.86
N ILE A 15 -34.25 0.42 31.51
CA ILE A 15 -35.09 -0.68 31.99
C ILE A 15 -36.13 -0.17 33.01
N VAL A 16 -35.70 0.61 34.01
CA VAL A 16 -36.61 1.18 35.03
C VAL A 16 -37.69 2.06 34.39
N SER A 17 -37.34 2.84 33.37
CA SER A 17 -38.29 3.71 32.66
C SER A 17 -39.39 2.90 31.96
N THR A 18 -39.04 1.76 31.35
CA THR A 18 -39.97 0.85 30.67
C THR A 18 -40.94 0.21 31.67
N PHE A 19 -40.44 -0.24 32.83
CA PHE A 19 -41.28 -0.76 33.92
C PHE A 19 -42.24 0.32 34.44
N ARG A 20 -41.74 1.54 34.66
CA ARG A 20 -42.56 2.68 35.12
C ARG A 20 -43.63 3.05 34.09
N GLN A 21 -43.34 2.95 32.80
CA GLN A 21 -44.32 3.16 31.73
C GLN A 21 -45.41 2.09 31.73
N CYS A 22 -45.06 0.81 31.91
CA CYS A 22 -46.03 -0.28 32.08
C CYS A 22 -46.90 -0.10 33.32
N ALA A 23 -46.33 0.28 34.46
CA ALA A 23 -47.07 0.55 35.69
C ALA A 23 -48.06 1.71 35.52
N LYS A 24 -47.67 2.78 34.80
CA LYS A 24 -48.58 3.89 34.44
C LYS A 24 -49.76 3.42 33.61
N LEU A 25 -49.57 2.47 32.68
CA LEU A 25 -50.65 1.91 31.87
C LEU A 25 -51.62 1.03 32.66
N GLN A 26 -51.22 0.50 33.82
CA GLN A 26 -52.03 -0.31 34.73
C GLN A 26 -52.76 0.50 35.81
N LYS A 27 -52.26 1.69 36.17
CA LYS A 27 -52.69 2.47 37.35
C LYS A 27 -54.20 2.67 37.50
N ASP A 28 -54.92 2.83 36.39
CA ASP A 28 -56.37 3.12 36.37
C ASP A 28 -57.20 2.01 35.69
N LYS A 29 -56.67 0.78 35.61
CA LYS A 29 -57.32 -0.36 34.94
C LYS A 29 -57.65 -1.49 35.91
N ASP A 30 -58.65 -2.29 35.57
CA ASP A 30 -58.99 -3.52 36.29
C ASP A 30 -57.91 -4.58 36.07
N LEU A 31 -57.12 -4.85 37.10
CA LEU A 31 -55.98 -5.78 37.07
C LEU A 31 -56.39 -7.24 36.81
N ASN A 32 -57.66 -7.60 37.04
CA ASN A 32 -58.16 -8.94 36.72
C ASN A 32 -58.46 -9.12 35.22
N LYS A 33 -58.60 -8.02 34.47
CA LYS A 33 -58.92 -8.04 33.03
C LYS A 33 -57.78 -7.49 32.17
N PHE A 34 -56.85 -6.75 32.77
CA PHE A 34 -55.78 -6.09 32.05
C PHE A 34 -54.46 -6.22 32.78
N VAL A 35 -53.44 -6.68 32.05
CA VAL A 35 -52.05 -6.73 32.51
C VAL A 35 -51.17 -5.98 31.52
N SER A 36 -50.24 -5.16 32.02
CA SER A 36 -49.16 -4.63 31.20
C SER A 36 -47.95 -5.53 31.34
N VAL A 37 -47.29 -5.82 30.23
CA VAL A 37 -46.14 -6.73 30.15
C VAL A 37 -44.94 -5.98 29.60
N VAL A 38 -43.82 -6.05 30.31
CA VAL A 38 -42.50 -5.61 29.83
C VAL A 38 -41.86 -6.77 29.07
N VAL A 39 -41.37 -6.49 27.87
CA VAL A 39 -40.62 -7.44 27.05
C VAL A 39 -39.20 -6.91 26.89
N LEU A 40 -38.22 -7.58 27.48
CA LEU A 40 -36.81 -7.28 27.24
C LEU A 40 -36.30 -8.21 26.14
N ASP A 41 -36.04 -7.65 24.97
CA ASP A 41 -35.50 -8.41 23.84
C ASP A 41 -33.97 -8.39 23.88
N GLU A 42 -33.32 -9.48 23.48
CA GLU A 42 -31.86 -9.68 23.58
C GLU A 42 -31.26 -9.39 24.98
N ILE A 43 -31.97 -9.78 26.06
CA ILE A 43 -31.56 -9.46 27.44
C ILE A 43 -30.14 -9.95 27.78
N GLY A 44 -29.64 -11.00 27.13
CA GLY A 44 -28.27 -11.49 27.29
C GLY A 44 -27.20 -10.46 26.92
N LEU A 45 -27.43 -9.60 25.92
CA LEU A 45 -26.47 -8.57 25.52
C LEU A 45 -26.27 -7.49 26.59
N ALA A 46 -27.23 -7.33 27.49
CA ALA A 46 -27.14 -6.37 28.59
C ALA A 46 -26.32 -6.91 29.78
N GLU A 47 -25.94 -8.19 29.78
CA GLU A 47 -25.02 -8.77 30.78
C GLU A 47 -23.61 -8.22 30.62
N ASP A 48 -23.15 -8.06 29.37
CA ASP A 48 -21.82 -7.54 29.04
C ASP A 48 -21.69 -6.02 29.20
N SER A 49 -22.77 -5.34 29.58
CA SER A 49 -22.76 -3.90 29.73
C SER A 49 -21.99 -3.46 30.99
N PRO A 50 -21.04 -2.50 30.88
CA PRO A 50 -20.30 -1.99 32.04
C PRO A 50 -21.20 -1.26 33.05
N LEU A 51 -22.41 -0.88 32.63
CA LEU A 51 -23.39 -0.19 33.47
C LEU A 51 -24.24 -1.14 34.33
N MET A 52 -24.05 -2.46 34.19
CA MET A 52 -24.78 -3.51 34.92
C MET A 52 -26.30 -3.26 34.99
N PRO A 53 -26.99 -3.04 33.85
CA PRO A 53 -28.40 -2.69 33.80
C PRO A 53 -29.29 -3.74 34.47
N LEU A 54 -28.96 -5.03 34.30
CA LEU A 54 -29.74 -6.16 34.81
C LEU A 54 -29.78 -6.26 36.34
N LYS A 55 -28.91 -5.55 37.08
CA LYS A 55 -28.96 -5.49 38.55
C LYS A 55 -30.27 -4.87 39.05
N THR A 56 -30.87 -3.99 38.25
CA THR A 56 -32.15 -3.34 38.59
C THR A 56 -33.35 -4.26 38.44
N LEU A 57 -33.19 -5.37 37.73
CA LEU A 57 -34.28 -6.30 37.45
C LEU A 57 -34.79 -6.99 38.73
N HIS A 58 -33.90 -7.20 39.72
CA HIS A 58 -34.23 -7.87 40.98
C HIS A 58 -35.40 -7.21 41.73
N PRO A 59 -35.30 -5.93 42.16
CA PRO A 59 -36.41 -5.28 42.88
C PRO A 59 -37.62 -5.00 41.96
N LEU A 60 -37.40 -4.86 40.65
CA LEU A 60 -38.47 -4.62 39.68
C LEU A 60 -39.41 -5.83 39.49
N LEU A 61 -38.89 -7.05 39.55
CA LEU A 61 -39.69 -8.27 39.42
C LEU A 61 -40.45 -8.64 40.71
N GLU A 62 -39.93 -8.29 41.88
CA GLU A 62 -40.56 -8.57 43.18
C GLU A 62 -41.63 -7.53 43.52
N ASP A 63 -41.21 -6.27 43.65
CA ASP A 63 -42.02 -5.19 44.22
C ASP A 63 -42.52 -4.19 43.16
N GLY A 64 -42.01 -4.27 41.93
CA GLY A 64 -42.33 -3.31 40.86
C GLY A 64 -41.69 -1.93 41.06
N THR A 65 -40.70 -1.81 41.95
CA THR A 65 -40.03 -0.55 42.31
C THR A 65 -38.51 -0.66 42.19
N ALA A 66 -37.83 0.43 41.82
CA ALA A 66 -36.40 0.43 41.57
C ALA A 66 -35.52 0.59 42.85
N THR A 67 -36.10 1.08 43.95
CA THR A 67 -35.37 1.38 45.21
C THR A 67 -36.12 0.87 46.43
N THR A 68 -35.38 0.45 47.46
CA THR A 68 -35.91 -0.04 48.74
C THR A 68 -36.64 1.03 49.56
N GLU A 69 -36.49 2.32 49.22
CA GLU A 69 -37.17 3.43 49.88
C GLU A 69 -38.63 3.62 49.40
N GLU A 70 -38.98 3.12 48.20
CA GLU A 70 -40.36 3.12 47.69
C GLU A 70 -41.17 1.89 48.14
N SER A 71 -40.52 0.91 48.79
CA SER A 71 -41.07 -0.40 49.18
C SER A 71 -42.17 -0.35 50.25
N GLY A 72 -42.45 0.81 50.83
CA GLY A 72 -43.51 0.99 51.83
C GLY A 72 -44.92 1.12 51.25
N THR A 73 -45.07 1.30 49.93
CA THR A 73 -46.36 1.43 49.24
C THR A 73 -46.41 0.53 48.02
N THR A 74 -46.54 -0.78 48.24
CA THR A 74 -46.76 -1.79 47.18
C THR A 74 -48.17 -1.67 46.62
N SER A 75 -48.39 -0.66 45.79
CA SER A 75 -49.62 -0.56 45.02
C SER A 75 -49.61 -1.63 43.92
N ASP A 76 -50.60 -2.53 43.90
CA ASP A 76 -50.62 -3.70 43.01
C ASP A 76 -50.46 -3.37 41.51
N HIS A 77 -50.84 -2.17 41.07
CA HIS A 77 -50.64 -1.71 39.70
C HIS A 77 -49.16 -1.52 39.28
N ARG A 78 -48.20 -1.58 40.21
CA ARG A 78 -46.76 -1.54 39.90
C ARG A 78 -46.20 -2.90 39.51
N ARG A 79 -46.91 -3.99 39.81
CA ARG A 79 -46.53 -5.35 39.40
C ARG A 79 -46.95 -5.58 37.95
N VAL A 80 -45.96 -5.52 37.07
CA VAL A 80 -46.10 -5.71 35.63
C VAL A 80 -45.69 -7.13 35.26
N GLY A 81 -46.31 -7.70 34.23
CA GLY A 81 -45.83 -8.96 33.64
C GLY A 81 -44.44 -8.75 33.00
N PHE A 82 -43.67 -9.82 32.89
CA PHE A 82 -42.30 -9.76 32.36
C PHE A 82 -42.01 -10.93 31.42
N ILE A 83 -41.38 -10.63 30.30
CA ILE A 83 -40.84 -11.62 29.35
C ILE A 83 -39.43 -11.16 28.97
N GLY A 84 -38.44 -12.02 29.16
CA GLY A 84 -37.07 -11.83 28.66
C GLY A 84 -36.81 -12.78 27.50
N LEU A 85 -36.41 -12.25 26.35
CA LEU A 85 -35.96 -13.03 25.19
C LEU A 85 -34.45 -12.89 25.07
N SER A 86 -33.74 -14.00 24.87
CA SER A 86 -32.29 -14.00 24.74
C SER A 86 -31.83 -15.13 23.84
N ASN A 87 -30.85 -14.85 22.99
CA ASN A 87 -30.08 -15.90 22.31
C ASN A 87 -28.96 -16.46 23.20
N TRP A 88 -28.58 -15.74 24.26
CA TRP A 88 -27.52 -16.12 25.19
C TRP A 88 -28.09 -16.57 26.54
N ALA A 89 -27.42 -17.52 27.18
CA ALA A 89 -27.77 -17.92 28.54
C ALA A 89 -27.52 -16.77 29.52
N LEU A 90 -28.44 -16.58 30.47
CA LEU A 90 -28.28 -15.64 31.57
C LEU A 90 -27.75 -16.35 32.82
N ASP A 91 -27.20 -15.58 33.75
CA ASP A 91 -26.79 -16.07 35.06
C ASP A 91 -27.99 -16.68 35.84
N PRO A 92 -27.90 -17.94 36.34
CA PRO A 92 -28.91 -18.58 37.18
C PRO A 92 -29.45 -17.70 38.32
N ALA A 93 -28.61 -16.84 38.91
CA ALA A 93 -29.05 -15.95 39.98
C ALA A 93 -30.17 -14.98 39.57
N LYS A 94 -30.21 -14.59 38.28
CA LYS A 94 -31.25 -13.73 37.69
C LYS A 94 -32.45 -14.56 37.22
N MET A 95 -32.22 -15.79 36.79
CA MET A 95 -33.24 -16.68 36.21
C MET A 95 -34.12 -17.40 37.25
N ASN A 96 -33.64 -17.60 38.48
CA ASN A 96 -34.39 -18.26 39.56
C ASN A 96 -35.69 -17.56 39.97
N ARG A 97 -35.97 -16.36 39.44
CA ARG A 97 -37.16 -15.55 39.72
C ARG A 97 -38.28 -15.71 38.69
N GLY A 98 -38.06 -16.51 37.65
CA GLY A 98 -39.01 -16.73 36.57
C GLY A 98 -39.01 -18.15 36.06
N ILE A 99 -39.84 -18.40 35.04
CA ILE A 99 -39.84 -19.67 34.30
C ILE A 99 -38.88 -19.50 33.12
N MET A 100 -37.79 -20.25 33.12
CA MET A 100 -36.87 -20.32 31.99
C MET A 100 -37.29 -21.44 31.04
N LEU A 101 -37.47 -21.08 29.77
CA LEU A 101 -37.62 -22.03 28.68
C LEU A 101 -36.38 -21.93 27.79
N SER A 102 -35.58 -22.99 27.77
CA SER A 102 -34.42 -23.10 26.89
C SER A 102 -34.70 -24.13 25.79
N ARG A 103 -34.29 -23.82 24.55
CA ARG A 103 -34.39 -24.72 23.41
C ARG A 103 -33.03 -24.81 22.74
N GLY A 104 -32.60 -26.04 22.46
CA GLY A 104 -31.40 -26.30 21.67
C GLY A 104 -31.69 -26.31 20.17
N VAL A 105 -30.74 -26.86 19.41
CA VAL A 105 -30.88 -27.08 17.97
C VAL A 105 -32.01 -28.10 17.72
N PRO A 106 -32.95 -27.84 16.80
CA PRO A 106 -34.06 -28.75 16.52
C PRO A 106 -33.56 -30.06 15.90
N SER A 107 -34.20 -31.16 16.30
CA SER A 107 -33.96 -32.48 15.71
C SER A 107 -34.49 -32.57 14.27
N GLU A 108 -34.04 -33.56 13.51
CA GLU A 108 -34.50 -33.82 12.12
C GLU A 108 -36.04 -33.91 12.03
N ASN A 109 -36.69 -34.55 13.02
CA ASN A 109 -38.14 -34.68 13.07
C ASN A 109 -38.83 -33.32 13.29
N GLU A 110 -38.29 -32.48 14.17
CA GLU A 110 -38.82 -31.13 14.44
C GLU A 110 -38.64 -30.21 13.24
N LEU A 111 -37.54 -30.35 12.50
CA LEU A 111 -37.31 -29.66 11.22
C LEU A 111 -38.34 -30.09 10.17
N CYS A 112 -38.60 -31.40 10.05
CA CYS A 112 -39.64 -31.94 9.17
C CYS A 112 -41.02 -31.39 9.52
N ASP A 113 -41.36 -31.37 10.81
CA ASP A 113 -42.65 -30.85 11.28
C ASP A 113 -42.79 -29.34 11.03
N SER A 114 -41.71 -28.58 11.21
CA SER A 114 -41.66 -27.16 10.87
C SER A 114 -41.87 -26.94 9.37
N ALA A 115 -41.19 -27.73 8.53
CA ALA A 115 -41.35 -27.66 7.07
C ALA A 115 -42.76 -28.03 6.61
N ARG A 116 -43.37 -29.07 7.20
CA ARG A 116 -44.78 -29.42 6.98
C ARG A 116 -45.72 -28.30 7.41
N GLY A 117 -45.42 -27.62 8.51
CA GLY A 117 -46.15 -26.46 8.99
C GLY A 117 -46.14 -25.30 7.99
N ILE A 118 -44.98 -25.01 7.40
CA ILE A 118 -44.83 -23.99 6.36
C ILE A 118 -45.67 -24.33 5.11
N CYS A 119 -45.66 -25.60 4.69
CA CYS A 119 -46.39 -26.07 3.51
C CYS A 119 -47.89 -26.33 3.75
N SER A 120 -48.42 -26.04 4.94
CA SER A 120 -49.78 -26.44 5.35
C SER A 120 -50.91 -25.72 4.63
N SER A 121 -50.62 -24.61 3.93
CA SER A 121 -51.59 -23.79 3.21
C SER A 121 -52.31 -24.55 2.09
N ASN A 122 -51.65 -25.53 1.46
CA ASN A 122 -52.23 -26.39 0.42
C ASN A 122 -51.79 -27.85 0.60
N LYS A 123 -52.73 -28.70 1.03
CA LYS A 123 -52.47 -30.11 1.35
C LYS A 123 -52.04 -30.95 0.15
N ASP A 124 -52.50 -30.63 -1.06
CA ASP A 124 -52.16 -31.40 -2.25
C ASP A 124 -50.69 -31.19 -2.64
N ILE A 125 -50.23 -29.93 -2.55
CA ILE A 125 -48.83 -29.56 -2.78
C ILE A 125 -47.95 -30.11 -1.65
N GLN A 126 -48.41 -30.05 -0.41
CA GLN A 126 -47.70 -30.62 0.74
C GLN A 126 -47.42 -32.12 0.56
N ASN A 127 -48.44 -32.90 0.17
CA ASN A 127 -48.29 -34.34 -0.08
C ASN A 127 -47.29 -34.63 -1.21
N ARG A 128 -47.28 -33.80 -2.25
CA ARG A 128 -46.33 -33.88 -3.36
C ARG A 128 -44.89 -33.55 -2.93
N LEU A 129 -44.72 -32.59 -2.02
CA LEU A 129 -43.41 -32.14 -1.51
C LEU A 129 -42.85 -33.02 -0.38
N GLU A 130 -43.65 -33.92 0.21
CA GLU A 130 -43.22 -34.74 1.36
C GLU A 130 -41.91 -35.51 1.10
N ALA A 131 -41.72 -36.00 -0.13
CA ALA A 131 -40.48 -36.66 -0.55
C ALA A 131 -39.25 -35.72 -0.58
N TYR A 132 -39.46 -34.42 -0.82
CA TYR A 132 -38.41 -33.40 -0.80
C TYR A 132 -38.13 -32.91 0.63
N ILE A 133 -39.16 -32.73 1.46
CA ILE A 133 -39.02 -32.22 2.84
C ILE A 133 -38.00 -33.01 3.63
N GLY A 134 -38.11 -34.35 3.66
CA GLY A 134 -37.15 -35.19 4.39
C GLY A 134 -35.71 -35.05 3.88
N ARG A 135 -35.50 -34.82 2.58
CA ARG A 135 -34.17 -34.63 1.98
C ARG A 135 -33.61 -33.24 2.26
N LEU A 136 -34.44 -32.21 2.23
CA LEU A 136 -34.03 -30.86 2.60
C LEU A 136 -33.66 -30.79 4.09
N CYS A 137 -34.38 -31.49 4.97
CA CYS A 137 -34.05 -31.57 6.40
C CYS A 137 -32.71 -32.26 6.64
N ASN A 138 -32.49 -33.42 6.00
CA ASN A 138 -31.21 -34.12 6.07
C ASN A 138 -30.05 -33.30 5.48
N GLY A 139 -30.28 -32.62 4.35
CA GLY A 139 -29.28 -31.76 3.72
C GLY A 139 -28.89 -30.58 4.60
N TYR A 140 -29.86 -29.97 5.29
CA TYR A 140 -29.59 -28.91 6.26
C TYR A 140 -28.86 -29.45 7.51
N PHE A 141 -29.23 -30.63 8.00
CA PHE A 141 -28.56 -31.24 9.15
C PHE A 141 -27.08 -31.52 8.86
N ASP A 142 -26.78 -32.16 7.71
CA ASP A 142 -25.40 -32.39 7.26
C ASP A 142 -24.63 -31.09 7.05
N LEU A 143 -25.27 -30.06 6.47
CA LEU A 143 -24.66 -28.75 6.28
C LEU A 143 -24.33 -28.10 7.64
N TYR A 144 -25.24 -28.22 8.61
CA TYR A 144 -25.08 -27.65 9.93
C TYR A 144 -23.96 -28.34 10.73
N GLU A 145 -23.77 -29.64 10.57
CA GLU A 145 -22.61 -30.34 11.15
C GLU A 145 -21.31 -29.92 10.44
N GLN A 146 -21.28 -29.90 9.11
CA GLN A 146 -20.06 -29.59 8.35
C GLN A 146 -19.60 -28.14 8.49
N GLN A 147 -20.51 -27.16 8.67
CA GLN A 147 -20.09 -25.78 8.89
C GLN A 147 -19.25 -25.62 10.17
N SER A 148 -19.46 -26.47 11.19
CA SER A 148 -18.67 -26.40 12.42
C SER A 148 -17.19 -26.72 12.19
N ASP A 149 -16.88 -27.40 11.08
CA ASP A 149 -15.52 -27.74 10.68
C ASP A 149 -14.83 -26.69 9.80
N SER A 150 -15.56 -25.69 9.31
CA SER A 150 -15.06 -24.57 8.49
C SER A 150 -13.87 -23.87 9.15
N GLU A 151 -12.78 -23.70 8.40
CA GLU A 151 -11.61 -22.94 8.86
C GLU A 151 -11.96 -21.46 9.04
N THR A 152 -12.81 -20.92 8.16
CA THR A 152 -13.28 -19.54 8.19
C THR A 152 -14.01 -19.23 9.50
N LEU A 153 -14.94 -20.11 9.92
CA LEU A 153 -15.70 -19.92 11.15
C LEU A 153 -14.85 -20.14 12.42
N LYS A 154 -13.92 -21.11 12.38
CA LYS A 154 -12.96 -21.33 13.47
C LYS A 154 -12.07 -20.11 13.69
N ASN A 155 -11.57 -19.49 12.63
CA ASN A 155 -10.77 -18.28 12.70
C ASN A 155 -11.58 -17.08 13.22
N ALA A 156 -12.82 -16.96 12.77
CA ALA A 156 -13.74 -15.90 13.20
C ALA A 156 -14.36 -16.10 14.59
N GLN A 157 -14.08 -17.22 15.28
CA GLN A 157 -14.67 -17.58 16.57
C GLN A 157 -16.22 -17.59 16.56
N LYS A 158 -16.81 -18.11 15.48
CA LYS A 158 -18.26 -18.23 15.32
C LYS A 158 -18.71 -19.67 15.27
N ASP A 159 -19.82 -19.96 15.94
CA ASP A 159 -20.39 -21.30 16.01
C ASP A 159 -21.26 -21.64 14.78
N GLU A 160 -21.87 -20.64 14.13
CA GLU A 160 -22.74 -20.84 12.96
C GLU A 160 -22.73 -19.64 11.98
N PHE A 161 -22.96 -19.95 10.71
CA PHE A 161 -23.22 -18.96 9.64
C PHE A 161 -24.53 -19.22 8.89
N PHE A 162 -24.94 -20.49 8.82
CA PHE A 162 -26.23 -20.92 8.28
C PHE A 162 -27.18 -21.32 9.41
N GLY A 163 -28.25 -20.55 9.57
CA GLY A 163 -29.23 -20.74 10.64
C GLY A 163 -30.57 -21.26 10.17
N LEU A 164 -31.52 -21.42 11.10
CA LEU A 164 -32.87 -21.93 10.82
C LEU A 164 -33.67 -21.06 9.86
N ARG A 165 -33.42 -19.75 9.83
CA ARG A 165 -34.08 -18.83 8.90
C ARG A 165 -33.70 -19.11 7.44
N ASP A 166 -32.47 -19.55 7.19
CA ASP A 166 -32.04 -20.00 5.86
C ASP A 166 -32.84 -21.21 5.43
N PHE A 167 -32.98 -22.19 6.33
CA PHE A 167 -33.77 -23.39 6.09
C PHE A 167 -35.26 -23.09 5.86
N TYR A 168 -35.87 -22.22 6.68
CA TYR A 168 -37.28 -21.85 6.49
C TYR A 168 -37.51 -21.10 5.17
N SER A 169 -36.59 -20.23 4.77
CA SER A 169 -36.67 -19.53 3.49
C SER A 169 -36.46 -20.47 2.31
N LEU A 170 -35.59 -21.49 2.43
CA LEU A 170 -35.47 -22.57 1.44
C LEU A 170 -36.81 -23.29 1.26
N VAL A 171 -37.43 -23.75 2.35
CA VAL A 171 -38.72 -24.48 2.28
C VAL A 171 -39.81 -23.61 1.68
N LYS A 172 -39.90 -22.34 2.08
CA LYS A 172 -40.87 -21.38 1.50
C LYS A 172 -40.66 -21.20 0.00
N MET A 173 -39.41 -21.13 -0.45
CA MET A 173 -39.08 -20.92 -1.87
C MET A 173 -39.41 -22.15 -2.72
N VAL A 174 -39.04 -23.34 -2.25
CA VAL A 174 -39.40 -24.62 -2.87
C VAL A 174 -40.92 -24.77 -2.94
N TYR A 175 -41.63 -24.40 -1.88
CA TYR A 175 -43.09 -24.38 -1.87
C TYR A 175 -43.67 -23.39 -2.89
N GLY A 176 -43.10 -22.19 -3.00
CA GLY A 176 -43.51 -21.18 -3.98
C GLY A 176 -43.40 -21.67 -5.42
N PHE A 177 -42.30 -22.32 -5.79
CA PHE A 177 -42.14 -22.93 -7.12
C PHE A 177 -43.17 -24.04 -7.34
N ALA A 178 -43.38 -24.92 -6.37
CA ALA A 178 -44.35 -26.01 -6.47
C ALA A 178 -45.82 -25.54 -6.60
N VAL A 179 -46.14 -24.32 -6.14
CA VAL A 179 -47.46 -23.69 -6.32
C VAL A 179 -47.66 -23.20 -7.76
N GLN A 180 -46.59 -22.80 -8.45
CA GLN A 180 -46.63 -22.32 -9.82
C GLN A 180 -46.63 -23.45 -10.85
N THR A 181 -46.18 -24.64 -10.47
CA THR A 181 -46.14 -25.83 -11.36
C THR A 181 -47.53 -26.41 -11.62
N GLU A 182 -47.87 -26.66 -12.89
CA GLU A 182 -49.13 -27.29 -13.27
C GLU A 182 -49.24 -28.77 -12.79
N GLN A 183 -50.47 -29.27 -12.68
CA GLN A 183 -50.70 -30.66 -12.26
C GLN A 183 -50.23 -31.64 -13.34
N GLY A 184 -49.19 -32.43 -13.05
CA GLY A 184 -48.68 -33.49 -13.93
C GLY A 184 -47.23 -33.31 -14.38
N GLU A 185 -46.65 -32.12 -14.17
CA GLU A 185 -45.24 -31.85 -14.46
C GLU A 185 -44.31 -32.21 -13.29
N GLN A 186 -43.01 -32.28 -13.59
CA GLN A 186 -41.97 -32.46 -12.56
C GLN A 186 -42.08 -31.31 -11.55
N LEU A 187 -42.20 -31.64 -10.27
CA LEU A 187 -42.49 -30.68 -9.19
C LEU A 187 -41.47 -29.54 -9.06
N LEU A 188 -40.21 -29.86 -9.27
CA LEU A 188 -39.10 -28.93 -9.27
C LEU A 188 -38.10 -29.39 -10.32
N SER A 189 -37.69 -28.47 -11.18
CA SER A 189 -36.52 -28.63 -12.04
C SER A 189 -35.23 -28.63 -11.21
N ASP A 190 -34.17 -29.19 -11.79
CA ASP A 190 -32.86 -29.24 -11.14
C ASP A 190 -32.29 -27.82 -10.93
N VAL A 191 -32.58 -26.91 -11.86
CA VAL A 191 -32.19 -25.48 -11.77
C VAL A 191 -32.93 -24.79 -10.63
N GLU A 192 -34.25 -24.96 -10.51
CA GLU A 192 -35.04 -24.32 -9.43
C GLU A 192 -34.58 -24.82 -8.05
N LEU A 193 -34.16 -26.08 -7.94
CA LEU A 193 -33.59 -26.62 -6.71
C LEU A 193 -32.19 -26.02 -6.42
N GLU A 194 -31.30 -25.96 -7.41
CA GLU A 194 -29.97 -25.34 -7.27
C GLU A 194 -30.11 -23.85 -6.87
N GLN A 195 -30.97 -23.12 -7.57
CA GLN A 195 -31.34 -21.73 -7.29
C GLN A 195 -31.89 -21.60 -5.86
N SER A 196 -32.75 -22.54 -5.45
CA SER A 196 -33.32 -22.56 -4.10
C SER A 196 -32.28 -22.68 -3.00
N ILE A 197 -31.31 -23.56 -3.22
CA ILE A 197 -30.21 -23.81 -2.29
C ILE A 197 -29.26 -22.62 -2.28
N ARG A 198 -28.75 -22.16 -3.43
CA ARG A 198 -27.74 -21.09 -3.50
C ARG A 198 -28.24 -19.75 -2.97
N ARG A 199 -29.53 -19.42 -3.14
CA ARG A 199 -30.09 -18.20 -2.55
C ARG A 199 -30.12 -18.24 -1.03
N ASN A 200 -30.41 -19.38 -0.43
CA ASN A 200 -30.55 -19.48 1.02
C ASN A 200 -29.27 -19.88 1.74
N PHE A 201 -28.40 -20.63 1.06
CA PHE A 201 -27.14 -21.14 1.55
C PHE A 201 -26.01 -20.73 0.61
N SER A 202 -25.61 -19.47 0.66
CA SER A 202 -24.37 -18.97 0.06
C SER A 202 -23.73 -17.89 0.93
N GLY A 203 -22.61 -17.33 0.47
CA GLY A 203 -21.84 -16.32 1.19
C GLY A 203 -20.63 -16.87 1.93
N LEU A 204 -20.59 -18.17 2.26
CA LEU A 204 -19.43 -18.85 2.84
C LEU A 204 -18.58 -19.48 1.71
N ASP A 205 -17.26 -19.32 1.77
CA ASP A 205 -16.32 -19.63 0.69
C ASP A 205 -15.66 -21.01 0.77
N ASP A 206 -15.49 -21.55 1.98
CA ASP A 206 -14.84 -22.85 2.21
C ASP A 206 -15.82 -24.05 2.24
N LEU A 207 -17.12 -23.80 2.02
CA LEU A 207 -18.18 -24.80 2.05
C LEU A 207 -19.09 -24.67 0.83
N ASP A 208 -19.42 -25.79 0.18
CA ASP A 208 -20.33 -25.83 -0.97
C ASP A 208 -21.67 -26.51 -0.62
N PRO A 209 -22.72 -25.73 -0.31
CA PRO A 209 -24.01 -26.28 0.11
C PRO A 209 -24.70 -27.08 -1.00
N VAL A 210 -24.47 -26.76 -2.28
CA VAL A 210 -25.10 -27.49 -3.39
C VAL A 210 -24.59 -28.93 -3.44
N LYS A 211 -23.30 -29.16 -3.21
CA LYS A 211 -22.73 -30.51 -3.13
C LYS A 211 -23.31 -31.33 -1.97
N ILE A 212 -23.47 -30.71 -0.81
CA ILE A 212 -24.01 -31.37 0.40
C ILE A 212 -25.46 -31.78 0.19
N PHE A 213 -26.32 -30.84 -0.24
CA PHE A 213 -27.72 -31.14 -0.52
C PHE A 213 -27.87 -32.16 -1.65
N SER A 214 -27.06 -32.06 -2.72
CA SER A 214 -27.06 -33.03 -3.83
C SER A 214 -26.75 -34.46 -3.37
N GLY A 215 -25.85 -34.61 -2.40
CA GLY A 215 -25.55 -35.87 -1.69
C GLY A 215 -26.82 -36.60 -1.22
N GLN A 216 -27.78 -35.85 -0.70
CA GLN A 216 -29.04 -36.40 -0.20
C GLN A 216 -29.99 -36.80 -1.33
N PHE A 217 -30.00 -36.12 -2.47
CA PHE A 217 -30.89 -36.44 -3.59
C PHE A 217 -30.43 -37.64 -4.43
N LEU A 218 -29.13 -37.97 -4.41
CA LEU A 218 -28.51 -39.12 -5.11
C LEU A 218 -29.10 -40.50 -4.75
N ARG A 219 -29.79 -40.65 -3.61
CA ARG A 219 -30.38 -41.92 -3.14
C ARG A 219 -31.72 -42.29 -3.80
N LEU A 220 -32.22 -41.55 -4.78
CA LEU A 220 -33.46 -41.87 -5.50
C LEU A 220 -33.18 -42.59 -6.83
N LYS A 221 -33.74 -43.79 -7.01
CA LYS A 221 -33.59 -44.64 -8.22
C LYS A 221 -34.10 -44.00 -9.52
N HIS A 222 -34.83 -42.88 -9.47
CA HIS A 222 -35.50 -42.27 -10.63
C HIS A 222 -34.76 -41.06 -11.25
N TYR A 223 -33.59 -40.70 -10.73
CA TYR A 223 -32.87 -39.46 -11.08
C TYR A 223 -31.52 -39.72 -11.76
N VAL A 224 -31.53 -40.60 -12.77
CA VAL A 224 -30.33 -40.91 -13.61
C VAL A 224 -29.85 -39.67 -14.39
N LYS A 225 -30.73 -38.73 -14.73
CA LYS A 225 -30.34 -37.43 -15.33
C LYS A 225 -29.59 -36.53 -14.35
N LEU A 226 -30.03 -36.45 -13.09
CA LEU A 226 -29.36 -35.70 -12.02
C LEU A 226 -27.95 -36.27 -11.74
N ARG A 227 -27.82 -37.61 -11.82
CA ARG A 227 -26.52 -38.31 -11.76
C ARG A 227 -25.59 -37.95 -12.92
N LEU A 228 -26.08 -37.87 -14.16
CA LEU A 228 -25.27 -37.47 -15.32
C LEU A 228 -25.01 -35.95 -15.37
N PHE A 229 -25.96 -35.12 -14.96
CA PHE A 229 -25.83 -33.66 -14.92
C PHE A 229 -24.80 -33.20 -13.87
N ILE A 230 -24.82 -33.81 -12.66
CA ILE A 230 -23.87 -33.49 -11.59
C ILE A 230 -22.49 -34.14 -11.84
N LEU A 231 -22.42 -35.38 -12.32
CA LEU A 231 -21.13 -36.04 -12.60
C LEU A 231 -20.41 -35.51 -13.85
N SER A 232 -21.12 -34.86 -14.79
CA SER A 232 -20.51 -34.25 -15.98
C SER A 232 -19.92 -32.86 -15.70
N ARG A 233 -20.26 -32.23 -14.57
CA ARG A 233 -19.60 -31.01 -14.09
C ARG A 233 -18.43 -31.38 -13.20
N ASN A 234 -17.28 -31.58 -13.82
CA ASN A 234 -15.99 -31.33 -13.16
C ASN A 234 -15.74 -29.82 -12.94
N ASP A 235 -16.62 -28.96 -13.44
CA ASP A 235 -16.50 -27.50 -13.32
C ASP A 235 -17.01 -27.00 -11.96
N GLU A 236 -16.16 -26.22 -11.30
CA GLU A 236 -16.46 -25.44 -10.09
C GLU A 236 -17.53 -24.34 -10.32
N HIS A 237 -18.08 -24.22 -11.53
CA HIS A 237 -18.93 -23.10 -11.93
C HIS A 237 -20.45 -23.40 -11.87
N PRO A 238 -21.26 -22.49 -11.30
CA PRO A 238 -22.71 -22.65 -11.18
C PRO A 238 -23.41 -22.68 -12.54
N SER A 239 -24.67 -23.14 -12.57
CA SER A 239 -25.52 -23.00 -13.76
C SER A 239 -25.59 -21.52 -14.20
N PRO A 240 -25.63 -21.19 -15.51
CA PRO A 240 -25.65 -19.78 -15.95
C PRO A 240 -26.77 -18.96 -15.33
N GLU A 241 -27.89 -19.59 -14.96
CA GLU A 241 -29.05 -19.00 -14.26
C GLU A 241 -28.82 -18.85 -12.75
N CYS A 242 -27.91 -19.62 -12.18
CA CYS A 242 -27.55 -19.65 -10.76
C CYS A 242 -26.32 -18.80 -10.40
N LEU A 243 -25.87 -17.93 -11.31
CA LEU A 243 -24.80 -16.97 -11.02
C LEU A 243 -25.24 -15.97 -9.94
N PRO A 244 -24.38 -15.57 -8.98
CA PRO A 244 -24.76 -14.67 -7.87
C PRO A 244 -25.49 -13.40 -8.33
N VAL A 245 -25.05 -12.80 -9.44
CA VAL A 245 -25.69 -11.61 -10.02
C VAL A 245 -27.15 -11.87 -10.42
N LYS A 246 -27.45 -13.01 -11.05
CA LYS A 246 -28.81 -13.37 -11.45
C LYS A 246 -29.67 -13.73 -10.24
N LEU A 247 -29.11 -14.46 -9.27
CA LEU A 247 -29.81 -14.78 -8.01
C LEU A 247 -30.24 -13.51 -7.27
N ILE A 248 -29.38 -12.48 -7.25
CA ILE A 248 -29.71 -11.16 -6.71
C ILE A 248 -30.84 -10.50 -7.52
N GLN A 249 -30.77 -10.50 -8.85
CA GLN A 249 -31.84 -9.95 -9.70
C GLN A 249 -33.20 -10.62 -9.44
N GLU A 250 -33.21 -11.95 -9.33
CA GLU A 250 -34.42 -12.72 -9.03
C GLU A 250 -34.96 -12.40 -7.63
N SER A 251 -34.09 -12.21 -6.64
CA SER A 251 -34.50 -11.78 -5.29
C SER A 251 -35.16 -10.40 -5.30
N LEU A 252 -34.75 -9.53 -6.22
CA LEU A 252 -35.31 -8.18 -6.39
C LEU A 252 -36.62 -8.17 -7.19
N GLY A 253 -36.79 -9.09 -8.15
CA GLY A 253 -37.93 -9.15 -9.08
C GLY A 253 -39.22 -9.81 -8.57
N ARG A 254 -39.22 -10.43 -7.38
CA ARG A 254 -40.37 -11.23 -6.91
C ARG A 254 -41.66 -10.43 -6.67
N THR A 255 -42.79 -11.07 -7.04
CA THR A 255 -44.17 -10.58 -6.89
C THR A 255 -44.85 -11.11 -5.61
N GLU A 256 -45.98 -10.52 -5.23
CA GLU A 256 -46.73 -10.80 -3.98
C GLU A 256 -47.13 -12.29 -3.77
N VAL A 257 -47.14 -13.09 -4.84
CA VAL A 257 -47.60 -14.49 -4.84
C VAL A 257 -46.56 -15.45 -4.23
N GLU A 258 -45.27 -15.10 -4.28
CA GLU A 258 -44.14 -15.98 -3.88
C GLU A 258 -43.71 -15.79 -2.41
N GLY A 259 -44.41 -14.93 -1.66
CA GLY A 259 -44.05 -14.55 -0.30
C GLY A 259 -42.88 -13.56 -0.21
N GLU A 260 -42.76 -12.86 0.92
CA GLU A 260 -41.65 -11.93 1.14
C GLU A 260 -40.31 -12.67 1.29
N SER A 261 -39.35 -12.35 0.42
CA SER A 261 -37.95 -12.74 0.59
C SER A 261 -37.27 -11.88 1.64
N ARG A 262 -36.22 -12.44 2.26
CA ARG A 262 -35.34 -11.71 3.18
C ARG A 262 -34.62 -10.58 2.44
N TYR A 263 -34.20 -9.56 3.17
CA TYR A 263 -33.32 -8.54 2.61
C TYR A 263 -31.94 -9.12 2.30
N LEU A 264 -31.19 -8.47 1.40
CA LEU A 264 -29.93 -9.01 0.91
C LEU A 264 -28.74 -8.55 1.75
N LEU A 265 -27.81 -9.46 2.02
CA LEU A 265 -26.45 -9.16 2.46
C LEU A 265 -25.49 -9.58 1.35
N VAL A 266 -24.91 -8.60 0.68
CA VAL A 266 -23.91 -8.82 -0.35
C VAL A 266 -22.54 -8.66 0.28
N LEU A 267 -21.87 -9.79 0.49
CA LEU A 267 -20.47 -9.83 0.91
C LEU A 267 -19.64 -9.45 -0.31
N THR A 268 -18.66 -8.58 -0.09
CA THR A 268 -17.77 -8.15 -1.16
C THR A 268 -16.33 -8.20 -0.69
N GLU A 269 -15.43 -8.27 -1.64
CA GLU A 269 -14.04 -7.93 -1.41
C GLU A 269 -13.79 -6.63 -2.19
N ASN A 270 -13.10 -5.68 -1.58
CA ASN A 270 -12.57 -4.51 -2.27
C ASN A 270 -13.64 -3.56 -2.80
N TYR A 271 -14.80 -3.48 -2.14
CA TYR A 271 -15.97 -2.71 -2.58
C TYR A 271 -16.44 -3.03 -4.02
N ALA A 272 -16.12 -4.21 -4.54
CA ALA A 272 -16.43 -4.62 -5.92
C ALA A 272 -17.95 -4.73 -6.18
N ALA A 273 -18.71 -5.17 -5.17
CA ALA A 273 -20.12 -5.47 -5.27
C ALA A 273 -20.95 -4.30 -5.76
N LEU A 274 -20.70 -3.08 -5.26
CA LEU A 274 -21.47 -1.90 -5.66
C LEU A 274 -21.41 -1.68 -7.18
N ARG A 275 -20.26 -1.97 -7.80
CA ARG A 275 -20.02 -1.78 -9.23
C ARG A 275 -20.73 -2.85 -10.05
N LEU A 276 -20.64 -4.10 -9.60
CA LEU A 276 -21.34 -5.23 -10.23
C LEU A 276 -22.87 -5.05 -10.12
N LEU A 277 -23.34 -4.52 -8.99
CA LEU A 277 -24.76 -4.22 -8.76
C LEU A 277 -25.25 -3.01 -9.57
N GLN A 278 -24.49 -1.92 -9.66
CA GLN A 278 -24.91 -0.70 -10.37
C GLN A 278 -25.26 -0.96 -11.84
N GLY A 279 -24.56 -1.86 -12.52
CA GLY A 279 -24.88 -2.25 -13.90
C GLY A 279 -26.23 -2.97 -14.02
N GLN A 280 -26.65 -3.67 -12.98
CA GLN A 280 -27.84 -4.54 -12.98
C GLN A 280 -29.07 -3.86 -12.35
N LEU A 281 -28.85 -2.80 -11.55
CA LEU A 281 -29.89 -2.08 -10.80
C LEU A 281 -30.37 -0.79 -11.47
N GLN A 282 -29.97 -0.52 -12.72
CA GLN A 282 -30.32 0.72 -13.43
C GLN A 282 -31.83 0.98 -13.48
N ASN A 283 -32.65 -0.07 -13.54
CA ASN A 283 -34.11 0.03 -13.59
C ASN A 283 -34.77 0.34 -12.24
N HIS A 284 -34.03 0.33 -11.13
CA HIS A 284 -34.59 0.42 -9.77
C HIS A 284 -34.30 1.75 -9.05
N ASP A 285 -33.43 2.61 -9.60
CA ASP A 285 -32.99 3.89 -9.00
C ASP A 285 -32.76 3.83 -7.47
N PRO A 286 -31.79 3.01 -7.00
CA PRO A 286 -31.58 2.79 -5.58
C PRO A 286 -30.95 3.99 -4.89
N VAL A 287 -31.44 4.31 -3.68
CA VAL A 287 -30.81 5.29 -2.80
C VAL A 287 -29.65 4.63 -2.06
N ILE A 288 -28.43 5.00 -2.44
CA ILE A 288 -27.22 4.54 -1.77
C ILE A 288 -26.97 5.41 -0.53
N ILE A 289 -26.79 4.78 0.62
CA ILE A 289 -26.43 5.42 1.88
C ILE A 289 -25.10 4.83 2.33
N PHE A 290 -24.06 5.65 2.30
CA PHE A 290 -22.72 5.29 2.75
C PHE A 290 -22.53 5.71 4.21
N GLY A 291 -21.97 4.84 5.04
CA GLY A 291 -21.60 5.17 6.41
C GLY A 291 -20.38 6.05 6.44
N SER A 292 -20.60 7.31 6.80
CA SER A 292 -19.55 8.31 6.91
C SER A 292 -18.47 7.85 7.89
N SER A 293 -17.25 7.71 7.37
CA SER A 293 -16.06 7.37 8.15
C SER A 293 -15.39 8.62 8.74
N PHE A 294 -16.03 9.79 8.66
CA PHE A 294 -15.48 11.02 9.22
C PHE A 294 -15.65 11.06 10.75
N PRO A 295 -14.65 11.56 11.52
CA PRO A 295 -14.62 11.42 12.98
C PRO A 295 -15.84 11.96 13.74
N LYS A 296 -16.43 13.09 13.31
CA LYS A 296 -17.61 13.67 13.99
C LYS A 296 -18.92 13.12 13.47
N ASP A 297 -18.92 12.41 12.34
CA ASP A 297 -20.13 11.84 11.78
C ASP A 297 -20.49 10.46 12.33
N GLN A 298 -19.59 9.87 13.10
CA GLN A 298 -19.89 8.67 13.89
C GLN A 298 -20.76 9.01 15.12
N GLN A 299 -21.07 10.29 15.36
CA GLN A 299 -21.93 10.73 16.45
C GLN A 299 -23.40 10.38 16.19
N TYR A 300 -24.13 10.12 17.28
CA TYR A 300 -25.55 9.72 17.29
C TYR A 300 -26.46 10.58 16.39
N THR A 301 -26.19 11.88 16.24
CA THR A 301 -27.00 12.77 15.40
C THR A 301 -27.00 12.40 13.91
N GLN A 302 -25.87 11.93 13.37
CA GLN A 302 -25.82 11.50 11.97
C GLN A 302 -26.47 10.12 11.77
N ILE A 303 -26.31 9.23 12.75
CA ILE A 303 -27.05 7.96 12.81
C ILE A 303 -28.55 8.23 12.69
N CYS A 304 -29.08 9.21 13.46
CA CYS A 304 -30.49 9.60 13.36
C CYS A 304 -30.88 10.11 11.96
N ARG A 305 -30.00 10.85 11.27
CA ARG A 305 -30.27 11.33 9.91
C ARG A 305 -30.31 10.19 8.90
N ASN A 306 -29.38 9.24 8.99
CA ASN A 306 -29.37 8.06 8.13
C ASN A 306 -30.61 7.19 8.35
N ILE A 307 -31.02 6.97 9.61
CA ILE A 307 -32.27 6.27 9.92
C ILE A 307 -33.48 7.03 9.36
N ASN A 308 -33.50 8.36 9.43
CA ASN A 308 -34.60 9.14 8.83
C ASN A 308 -34.61 9.02 7.29
N ARG A 309 -33.45 8.99 6.63
CA ARG A 309 -33.36 8.73 5.18
C ARG A 309 -33.91 7.34 4.83
N ILE A 310 -33.54 6.31 5.60
CA ILE A 310 -34.06 4.94 5.43
C ILE A 310 -35.56 4.91 5.64
N LYS A 311 -36.07 5.56 6.70
CA LYS A 311 -37.49 5.70 6.99
C LYS A 311 -38.26 6.27 5.79
N VAL A 312 -37.79 7.39 5.23
CA VAL A 312 -38.41 7.99 4.04
C VAL A 312 -38.39 7.04 2.85
N CYS A 313 -37.32 6.27 2.66
CA CYS A 313 -37.25 5.27 1.59
C CYS A 313 -38.20 4.09 1.81
N MET A 314 -38.35 3.61 3.05
CA MET A 314 -39.33 2.59 3.44
C MET A 314 -40.77 3.06 3.17
N GLU A 315 -41.09 4.29 3.51
CA GLU A 315 -42.43 4.86 3.31
C GLU A 315 -42.77 5.10 1.83
N THR A 316 -41.77 5.48 1.02
CA THR A 316 -41.91 5.73 -0.42
C THR A 316 -41.75 4.48 -1.29
N GLY A 317 -41.20 3.40 -0.71
CA GLY A 317 -40.89 2.16 -1.42
C GLY A 317 -39.73 2.28 -2.41
N ARG A 318 -38.73 3.11 -2.09
CA ARG A 318 -37.48 3.18 -2.86
C ARG A 318 -36.48 2.18 -2.32
N MET A 319 -35.74 1.51 -3.21
CA MET A 319 -34.68 0.59 -2.83
C MET A 319 -33.56 1.34 -2.11
N VAL A 320 -32.99 0.73 -1.07
CA VAL A 320 -31.86 1.28 -0.33
C VAL A 320 -30.67 0.33 -0.36
N ILE A 321 -29.49 0.87 -0.65
CA ILE A 321 -28.21 0.16 -0.53
C ILE A 321 -27.44 0.78 0.63
N LEU A 322 -27.16 -0.02 1.66
CA LEU A 322 -26.39 0.38 2.84
C LEU A 322 -24.94 -0.10 2.67
N LEU A 323 -23.99 0.83 2.68
CA LEU A 323 -22.55 0.56 2.58
C LEU A 323 -21.86 0.99 3.86
N ASN A 324 -21.05 0.11 4.47
CA ASN A 324 -20.20 0.44 5.62
C ASN A 324 -20.99 1.08 6.80
N LEU A 325 -22.14 0.51 7.18
CA LEU A 325 -23.08 1.09 8.16
C LEU A 325 -23.32 0.16 9.36
N GLU A 326 -22.25 -0.24 10.05
CA GLU A 326 -22.34 -1.11 11.24
C GLU A 326 -23.19 -0.52 12.37
N SER A 327 -23.05 0.79 12.59
CA SER A 327 -23.72 1.50 13.68
C SER A 327 -25.25 1.55 13.57
N LEU A 328 -25.82 1.21 12.42
CA LEU A 328 -27.27 1.25 12.18
C LEU A 328 -27.96 -0.10 12.39
N TYR A 329 -27.22 -1.21 12.52
CA TYR A 329 -27.84 -2.53 12.57
C TYR A 329 -28.74 -2.72 13.79
N GLU A 330 -28.37 -2.19 14.95
CA GLU A 330 -29.22 -2.19 16.15
C GLU A 330 -30.54 -1.45 15.89
N SER A 331 -30.46 -0.31 15.19
CA SER A 331 -31.62 0.54 14.87
C SER A 331 -32.57 -0.08 13.83
N LEU A 332 -32.06 -0.97 12.97
CA LEU A 332 -32.82 -1.65 11.92
C LEU A 332 -33.27 -3.06 12.30
N TYR A 333 -32.99 -3.52 13.52
CA TYR A 333 -33.19 -4.90 13.96
C TYR A 333 -34.61 -5.42 13.69
N ASP A 334 -35.64 -4.65 14.08
CA ASP A 334 -37.05 -5.00 13.86
C ASP A 334 -37.44 -4.97 12.38
N ALA A 335 -36.86 -4.07 11.58
CA ALA A 335 -37.04 -4.05 10.13
C ALA A 335 -36.45 -5.30 9.47
N LEU A 336 -35.23 -5.69 9.86
CA LEU A 336 -34.56 -6.88 9.34
C LEU A 336 -35.22 -8.20 9.78
N ASN A 337 -35.94 -8.20 10.91
CA ASN A 337 -36.77 -9.32 11.33
C ASN A 337 -38.01 -9.55 10.45
N GLN A 338 -38.43 -8.56 9.65
CA GLN A 338 -39.66 -8.60 8.85
C GLN A 338 -40.92 -8.90 9.69
N TYR A 339 -40.93 -8.46 10.95
CA TYR A 339 -42.10 -8.56 11.83
C TYR A 339 -43.02 -7.36 11.65
N TYR A 340 -43.85 -7.42 10.61
CA TYR A 340 -44.79 -6.34 10.29
C TYR A 340 -46.09 -6.43 11.11
N VAL A 341 -46.54 -5.28 11.60
CA VAL A 341 -47.90 -5.09 12.11
C VAL A 341 -48.76 -4.53 10.99
N TYR A 342 -49.88 -5.18 10.70
CA TYR A 342 -50.80 -4.76 9.66
C TYR A 342 -51.87 -3.84 10.22
N LEU A 343 -51.98 -2.63 9.66
CA LEU A 343 -53.07 -1.70 9.92
C LEU A 343 -53.63 -1.24 8.58
N ASP A 344 -54.91 -1.51 8.33
CA ASP A 344 -55.59 -1.19 7.07
C ASP A 344 -54.82 -1.67 5.81
N LYS A 345 -54.40 -2.95 5.84
CA LYS A 345 -53.57 -3.60 4.81
C LYS A 345 -52.18 -2.99 4.58
N GLN A 346 -51.79 -1.97 5.33
CA GLN A 346 -50.44 -1.41 5.29
C GLN A 346 -49.55 -2.05 6.34
N LYS A 347 -48.29 -2.28 5.96
CA LYS A 347 -47.25 -2.84 6.85
C LYS A 347 -46.62 -1.73 7.67
N TYR A 348 -46.47 -1.97 8.95
CA TYR A 348 -45.74 -1.10 9.88
C TYR A 348 -44.66 -1.88 10.61
N VAL A 349 -43.51 -1.25 10.80
CA VAL A 349 -42.40 -1.78 11.60
C VAL A 349 -41.87 -0.71 12.54
N ASP A 350 -41.28 -1.11 13.66
CA ASP A 350 -40.61 -0.19 14.57
C ASP A 350 -39.16 0.03 14.09
N LEU A 351 -38.73 1.29 14.04
CA LEU A 351 -37.32 1.66 13.84
C LEU A 351 -36.75 2.21 15.13
N GLY A 352 -35.59 1.70 15.53
CA GLY A 352 -34.85 2.16 16.70
C GLY A 352 -34.12 3.48 16.42
N LEU A 353 -34.20 4.42 17.35
CA LEU A 353 -33.43 5.65 17.41
C LEU A 353 -32.94 5.79 18.84
N GLY A 354 -31.80 5.15 19.16
CA GLY A 354 -31.35 4.99 20.55
C GLY A 354 -32.41 4.29 21.39
N ASN A 355 -32.85 4.90 22.49
CA ASN A 355 -33.86 4.33 23.38
C ASN A 355 -35.31 4.55 22.91
N HIS A 356 -35.52 5.22 21.78
CA HIS A 356 -36.85 5.51 21.23
C HIS A 356 -37.16 4.62 20.03
N ARG A 357 -38.41 4.18 19.92
CA ARG A 357 -38.92 3.43 18.76
C ARG A 357 -39.93 4.28 18.00
N VAL A 358 -39.79 4.32 16.69
CA VAL A 358 -40.69 5.05 15.79
C VAL A 358 -41.35 4.06 14.84
N LYS A 359 -42.69 4.06 14.81
CA LYS A 359 -43.44 3.30 13.81
C LYS A 359 -43.21 3.89 12.43
N CYS A 360 -42.76 3.06 11.51
CA CYS A 360 -42.53 3.38 10.12
C CYS A 360 -43.46 2.54 9.25
N ARG A 361 -44.11 3.18 8.27
CA ARG A 361 -44.83 2.44 7.23
C ARG A 361 -43.81 1.83 6.26
N VAL A 362 -44.04 0.59 5.86
CA VAL A 362 -43.21 -0.11 4.86
C VAL A 362 -44.06 -0.33 3.61
N ALA A 363 -43.64 0.24 2.49
CA ALA A 363 -44.29 0.00 1.20
C ALA A 363 -43.92 -1.40 0.67
N ASP A 364 -44.84 -2.06 -0.02
CA ASP A 364 -44.65 -3.46 -0.49
C ASP A 364 -43.50 -3.62 -1.49
N LYS A 365 -43.21 -2.58 -2.28
CA LYS A 365 -42.09 -2.54 -3.23
C LYS A 365 -40.73 -2.22 -2.60
N PHE A 366 -40.67 -1.95 -1.29
CA PHE A 366 -39.42 -1.60 -0.62
C PHE A 366 -38.44 -2.78 -0.60
N LYS A 367 -37.18 -2.53 -0.96
CA LYS A 367 -36.10 -3.51 -0.94
C LYS A 367 -34.87 -2.89 -0.26
N LEU A 368 -34.13 -3.71 0.48
CA LEU A 368 -32.94 -3.29 1.19
C LEU A 368 -31.80 -4.27 0.89
N ILE A 369 -30.64 -3.69 0.56
CA ILE A 369 -29.39 -4.41 0.30
C ILE A 369 -28.34 -3.85 1.26
N VAL A 370 -27.75 -4.73 2.08
CA VAL A 370 -26.58 -4.41 2.88
C VAL A 370 -25.36 -4.91 2.12
N VAL A 371 -24.39 -4.03 1.88
CA VAL A 371 -23.12 -4.38 1.25
C VAL A 371 -22.02 -4.16 2.29
N ALA A 372 -21.25 -5.21 2.57
CA ALA A 372 -20.19 -5.19 3.57
C ALA A 372 -18.99 -6.01 3.09
N GLU A 373 -17.80 -5.64 3.56
CA GLU A 373 -16.59 -6.42 3.30
C GLU A 373 -16.73 -7.81 3.96
N LYS A 374 -16.25 -8.83 3.24
CA LYS A 374 -16.33 -10.24 3.65
C LYS A 374 -15.75 -10.46 5.05
N ASP A 375 -14.57 -9.91 5.31
CA ASP A 375 -13.87 -10.06 6.59
C ASP A 375 -14.64 -9.41 7.74
N ASP A 376 -15.23 -8.22 7.54
CA ASP A 376 -16.08 -7.58 8.55
C ASP A 376 -17.34 -8.42 8.86
N VAL A 377 -17.94 -9.07 7.86
CA VAL A 377 -19.09 -9.96 8.08
C VAL A 377 -18.68 -11.20 8.87
N TYR A 378 -17.52 -11.77 8.57
CA TYR A 378 -17.03 -12.96 9.26
C TYR A 378 -16.59 -12.65 10.69
N GLU A 379 -15.87 -11.56 10.94
CA GLU A 379 -15.29 -11.29 12.25
C GLU A 379 -16.22 -10.48 13.16
N ARG A 380 -16.92 -9.46 12.63
CA ARG A 380 -17.61 -8.46 13.46
C ARG A 380 -19.11 -8.63 13.53
N PHE A 381 -19.76 -9.09 12.45
CA PHE A 381 -21.23 -9.09 12.42
C PHE A 381 -21.81 -10.12 13.38
N PRO A 382 -22.81 -9.77 14.21
CA PRO A 382 -23.45 -10.74 15.07
C PRO A 382 -24.15 -11.85 14.27
N ILE A 383 -24.05 -13.09 14.72
CA ILE A 383 -24.71 -14.25 14.10
C ILE A 383 -26.22 -13.99 13.85
N PRO A 384 -27.00 -13.42 14.80
CA PRO A 384 -28.41 -13.13 14.56
C PRO A 384 -28.67 -12.16 13.40
N LEU A 385 -27.74 -11.24 13.10
CA LEU A 385 -27.85 -10.33 11.96
C LEU A 385 -27.64 -11.08 10.65
N ILE A 386 -26.59 -11.90 10.57
CA ILE A 386 -26.26 -12.71 9.39
C ILE A 386 -27.44 -13.62 9.02
N ASN A 387 -28.01 -14.33 9.99
CA ASN A 387 -29.13 -15.25 9.79
C ASN A 387 -30.44 -14.59 9.34
N ARG A 388 -30.56 -13.25 9.40
CA ARG A 388 -31.76 -12.52 8.92
C ARG A 388 -31.69 -12.17 7.44
N LEU A 389 -30.49 -12.10 6.90
CA LEU A 389 -30.26 -11.62 5.55
C LEU A 389 -30.03 -12.81 4.61
N GLU A 390 -30.48 -12.67 3.37
CA GLU A 390 -30.14 -13.56 2.27
C GLU A 390 -28.72 -13.18 1.81
N LYS A 391 -27.74 -14.06 2.06
CA LYS A 391 -26.33 -13.77 1.85
C LYS A 391 -25.91 -14.13 0.44
N HIS A 392 -25.06 -13.33 -0.19
CA HIS A 392 -24.44 -13.60 -1.49
C HIS A 392 -23.01 -13.05 -1.51
N LEU A 393 -22.04 -13.85 -1.94
CA LEU A 393 -20.67 -13.38 -2.16
C LEU A 393 -20.55 -12.83 -3.58
N LEU A 394 -20.19 -11.55 -3.70
CA LEU A 394 -20.04 -10.84 -4.96
C LEU A 394 -18.67 -10.14 -5.02
N VAL A 395 -17.75 -10.85 -5.68
CA VAL A 395 -16.38 -10.43 -5.99
C VAL A 395 -16.21 -10.32 -7.51
N MET A 396 -15.19 -9.62 -8.02
CA MET A 396 -15.01 -9.45 -9.48
C MET A 396 -14.85 -10.79 -10.19
N SER A 397 -14.16 -11.74 -9.57
CA SER A 397 -14.00 -13.10 -10.08
C SER A 397 -15.33 -13.83 -10.31
N THR A 398 -16.37 -13.59 -9.50
CA THR A 398 -17.71 -14.18 -9.70
C THR A 398 -18.46 -13.62 -10.91
N GLY A 399 -18.04 -12.45 -11.42
CA GLY A 399 -18.63 -11.82 -12.60
C GLY A 399 -17.94 -12.19 -13.92
N LEU A 400 -16.86 -12.99 -13.89
CA LEU A 400 -16.10 -13.36 -15.08
C LEU A 400 -16.81 -14.44 -15.90
N THR A 401 -16.72 -14.33 -17.23
CA THR A 401 -16.97 -15.47 -18.13
C THR A 401 -15.84 -16.48 -18.06
N GLU A 402 -16.06 -17.73 -18.51
CA GLU A 402 -15.03 -18.78 -18.52
C GLU A 402 -13.74 -18.34 -19.24
N ARG A 403 -13.87 -17.62 -20.37
CA ARG A 403 -12.72 -17.05 -21.09
C ARG A 403 -11.99 -16.01 -20.25
N GLN A 404 -12.72 -15.10 -19.60
CA GLN A 404 -12.12 -14.05 -18.76
C GLN A 404 -11.48 -14.64 -17.50
N ALA A 405 -12.04 -15.71 -16.93
CA ALA A 405 -11.46 -16.46 -15.82
C ALA A 405 -10.12 -17.09 -16.20
N HIS A 406 -10.01 -17.64 -17.42
CA HIS A 406 -8.72 -18.12 -17.93
C HIS A 406 -7.68 -16.99 -18.03
N LEU A 407 -8.06 -15.82 -18.56
CA LEU A 407 -7.16 -14.67 -18.65
C LEU A 407 -6.75 -14.14 -17.27
N ALA A 408 -7.67 -14.12 -16.31
CA ALA A 408 -7.37 -13.73 -14.93
C ALA A 408 -6.35 -14.68 -14.30
N LYS A 409 -6.51 -16.00 -14.51
CA LYS A 409 -5.55 -17.01 -14.05
C LYS A 409 -4.17 -16.87 -14.69
N GLU A 410 -4.10 -16.63 -16.00
CA GLU A 410 -2.83 -16.34 -16.68
C GLU A 410 -2.14 -15.08 -16.12
N LEU A 411 -2.93 -14.06 -15.78
CA LEU A 411 -2.43 -12.82 -15.18
C LEU A 411 -1.92 -13.06 -13.75
N GLU A 412 -2.63 -13.84 -12.94
CA GLU A 412 -2.20 -14.25 -11.60
C GLU A 412 -0.88 -15.02 -11.64
N ASP A 413 -0.74 -15.94 -12.59
CA ASP A 413 0.49 -16.71 -12.77
C ASP A 413 1.65 -15.80 -13.21
N TRP A 414 1.40 -14.81 -14.07
CA TRP A 414 2.38 -13.77 -14.39
C TRP A 414 2.79 -12.97 -13.16
N VAL A 415 1.85 -12.56 -12.31
CA VAL A 415 2.12 -11.84 -11.06
C VAL A 415 2.97 -12.68 -10.09
N LYS A 416 2.67 -13.99 -9.96
CA LYS A 416 3.48 -14.91 -9.15
C LYS A 416 4.90 -15.02 -9.70
N LEU A 417 5.07 -15.14 -11.01
CA LEU A 417 6.39 -15.19 -11.66
C LEU A 417 7.17 -13.88 -11.50
N PHE A 418 6.49 -12.74 -11.54
CA PHE A 418 7.07 -11.41 -11.31
C PHE A 418 7.53 -11.25 -9.85
N SER A 419 6.78 -11.82 -8.90
CA SER A 419 7.05 -11.65 -7.47
C SER A 419 8.06 -12.65 -6.91
N ASP A 420 8.22 -13.81 -7.56
CA ASP A 420 9.14 -14.88 -7.14
C ASP A 420 10.61 -14.52 -7.43
N ALA A 421 11.15 -13.56 -6.67
CA ALA A 421 12.55 -13.17 -6.68
C ALA A 421 13.33 -13.98 -5.65
N LYS A 422 14.41 -14.65 -6.08
CA LYS A 422 15.27 -15.44 -5.20
C LYS A 422 16.68 -14.87 -5.15
N PRO A 423 17.19 -14.49 -3.97
CA PRO A 423 18.60 -14.17 -3.82
C PRO A 423 19.44 -15.44 -4.05
N GLU A 424 20.50 -15.35 -4.86
CA GLU A 424 21.35 -16.50 -5.22
C GLU A 424 21.98 -17.21 -3.99
N TYR A 425 22.09 -16.51 -2.86
CA TYR A 425 22.70 -16.98 -1.61
C TYR A 425 21.72 -17.60 -0.60
N LEU A 426 20.41 -17.64 -0.87
CA LEU A 426 19.39 -18.17 0.05
C LEU A 426 18.69 -19.41 -0.55
N SER A 427 18.98 -20.58 0.03
CA SER A 427 18.30 -21.84 -0.27
C SER A 427 16.99 -21.95 0.54
N GLY A 428 15.99 -21.12 0.21
CA GLY A 428 14.70 -21.06 0.93
C GLY A 428 13.50 -20.71 0.05
N GLU A 429 12.33 -20.58 0.68
CA GLU A 429 11.08 -20.10 0.05
C GLU A 429 11.20 -18.64 -0.39
N SER A 430 10.37 -18.26 -1.36
CA SER A 430 10.31 -16.89 -1.89
C SER A 430 9.99 -15.89 -0.78
N ILE A 431 10.81 -14.85 -0.61
CA ILE A 431 10.64 -13.85 0.45
C ILE A 431 9.53 -12.85 0.10
N PHE A 432 9.33 -12.59 -1.19
CA PHE A 432 8.47 -11.52 -1.68
C PHE A 432 7.11 -12.05 -2.14
N LYS A 433 6.04 -11.38 -1.69
CA LYS A 433 4.67 -11.66 -2.10
C LYS A 433 4.23 -10.68 -3.19
N PRO A 434 3.16 -10.97 -3.94
CA PRO A 434 2.56 -10.02 -4.88
C PRO A 434 2.32 -8.61 -4.33
N GLY A 435 1.88 -8.50 -3.07
CA GLY A 435 1.67 -7.21 -2.40
C GLY A 435 2.95 -6.42 -2.09
N ASP A 436 4.13 -7.06 -2.08
CA ASP A 436 5.43 -6.37 -1.97
C ASP A 436 5.86 -5.76 -3.32
N CYS A 437 5.34 -6.28 -4.42
CA CYS A 437 5.69 -5.86 -5.77
C CYS A 437 4.69 -4.85 -6.31
N PHE A 438 3.39 -5.16 -6.20
CA PHE A 438 2.27 -4.38 -6.72
C PHE A 438 1.49 -3.76 -5.56
N VAL A 439 1.54 -2.44 -5.44
CA VAL A 439 0.97 -1.72 -4.28
C VAL A 439 -0.55 -1.75 -4.34
N GLY A 440 -1.18 -2.31 -3.30
CA GLY A 440 -2.63 -2.50 -3.21
C GLY A 440 -3.16 -3.73 -3.96
N TYR A 441 -2.30 -4.71 -4.25
CA TYR A 441 -2.67 -6.00 -4.82
C TYR A 441 -3.36 -6.91 -3.81
N HIS A 442 -4.46 -7.53 -4.24
CA HIS A 442 -5.25 -8.50 -3.49
C HIS A 442 -5.61 -9.71 -4.38
N SER A 443 -6.21 -10.75 -3.79
CA SER A 443 -6.68 -11.96 -4.49
C SER A 443 -7.50 -11.63 -5.74
N ASP A 444 -8.51 -10.77 -5.59
CA ASP A 444 -9.45 -10.42 -6.67
C ASP A 444 -8.90 -9.38 -7.68
N THR A 445 -7.62 -8.97 -7.60
CA THR A 445 -7.06 -7.88 -8.41
C THR A 445 -6.98 -8.28 -9.89
N ALA A 446 -6.54 -9.50 -10.19
CA ALA A 446 -6.43 -9.98 -11.57
C ALA A 446 -7.79 -9.98 -12.27
N ALA A 447 -8.83 -10.47 -11.57
CA ALA A 447 -10.21 -10.43 -12.06
C ALA A 447 -10.70 -9.00 -12.31
N ALA A 448 -10.43 -8.07 -11.39
CA ALA A 448 -10.83 -6.68 -11.51
C ALA A 448 -10.18 -5.97 -12.71
N VAL A 449 -8.90 -6.24 -12.98
CA VAL A 449 -8.16 -5.65 -14.10
C VAL A 449 -8.63 -6.24 -15.43
N VAL A 450 -8.80 -7.55 -15.53
CA VAL A 450 -9.32 -8.20 -16.74
C VAL A 450 -10.72 -7.67 -17.06
N MET A 451 -11.63 -7.60 -16.08
CA MET A 451 -12.98 -7.05 -16.26
C MET A 451 -12.98 -5.59 -16.74
N LYS A 452 -12.00 -4.79 -16.32
CA LYS A 452 -11.89 -3.39 -16.75
C LYS A 452 -11.65 -3.29 -18.25
N PHE A 453 -10.74 -4.10 -18.80
CA PHE A 453 -10.37 -4.08 -20.21
C PHE A 453 -11.28 -4.94 -21.10
N SER A 454 -11.92 -5.97 -20.54
CA SER A 454 -12.91 -6.77 -21.28
C SER A 454 -14.15 -5.99 -21.71
N LYS A 455 -14.43 -4.81 -21.13
CA LYS A 455 -15.48 -3.92 -21.64
C LYS A 455 -15.23 -3.43 -23.08
N LEU A 456 -13.98 -3.46 -23.53
CA LEU A 456 -13.61 -3.19 -24.92
C LEU A 456 -14.15 -4.26 -25.89
N GLU A 457 -14.41 -5.49 -25.41
CA GLU A 457 -15.03 -6.54 -26.23
C GLU A 457 -16.48 -6.18 -26.62
N ASN A 458 -17.24 -5.57 -25.70
CA ASN A 458 -18.65 -5.23 -25.92
C ASN A 458 -18.87 -3.90 -26.67
N GLY A 459 -17.85 -3.05 -26.78
CA GLY A 459 -17.92 -1.82 -27.57
C GLY A 459 -17.83 -2.06 -29.09
N SER A 460 -17.38 -3.25 -29.50
CA SER A 460 -17.11 -3.59 -30.91
C SER A 460 -18.23 -4.37 -31.60
N SER A 461 -19.29 -4.76 -30.88
CA SER A 461 -20.34 -5.69 -31.35
C SER A 461 -21.69 -5.04 -31.69
N ASN A 462 -21.83 -3.71 -31.57
CA ASN A 462 -23.13 -3.04 -31.81
C ASN A 462 -23.36 -2.50 -33.23
N GLU A 463 -22.50 -2.78 -34.23
CA GLU A 463 -22.71 -2.30 -35.61
C GLU A 463 -23.02 -3.39 -36.66
N GLN A 464 -23.09 -4.68 -36.32
CA GLN A 464 -23.38 -5.72 -37.33
C GLN A 464 -24.29 -6.84 -36.83
N GLU A 465 -25.49 -6.51 -36.35
CA GLU A 465 -26.61 -7.45 -36.33
C GLU A 465 -27.86 -6.77 -36.91
N ASN A 466 -27.83 -6.50 -38.21
CA ASN A 466 -29.04 -6.25 -39.01
C ASN A 466 -28.75 -6.48 -40.49
N THR A 467 -28.53 -7.74 -40.87
CA THR A 467 -29.04 -8.31 -42.14
C THR A 467 -28.90 -9.83 -42.06
N SER A 468 -30.01 -10.49 -41.77
CA SER A 468 -30.28 -11.85 -42.21
C SER A 468 -30.22 -11.90 -43.73
N ASP A 469 -29.31 -12.69 -44.31
CA ASP A 469 -29.63 -13.72 -45.31
C ASP A 469 -28.38 -14.26 -46.01
N ALA A 470 -28.34 -15.61 -46.09
CA ALA A 470 -27.70 -16.43 -47.11
C ALA A 470 -26.20 -16.25 -47.42
N SER A 471 -25.37 -17.14 -46.86
CA SER A 471 -24.73 -18.26 -47.58
C SER A 471 -23.47 -18.72 -46.85
N GLU A 472 -23.55 -19.92 -46.25
CA GLU A 472 -22.38 -20.77 -46.02
C GLU A 472 -21.66 -20.99 -47.37
N GLU A 473 -20.33 -21.12 -47.36
CA GLU A 473 -19.43 -21.27 -48.53
C GLU A 473 -18.72 -20.02 -49.08
N THR A 474 -18.04 -19.24 -48.24
CA THR A 474 -16.78 -18.60 -48.68
C THR A 474 -15.80 -18.41 -47.51
N SER A 475 -15.45 -19.50 -46.81
CA SER A 475 -14.44 -19.47 -45.74
C SER A 475 -13.07 -20.03 -46.18
N ARG A 476 -12.55 -19.63 -47.34
CA ARG A 476 -11.14 -19.89 -47.70
C ARG A 476 -10.62 -18.73 -48.53
N LEU A 477 -9.56 -18.08 -48.03
CA LEU A 477 -8.74 -17.06 -48.68
C LEU A 477 -9.15 -15.59 -48.45
N THR A 478 -9.08 -15.13 -47.20
CA THR A 478 -8.54 -13.79 -46.89
C THR A 478 -7.79 -13.86 -45.56
N THR A 479 -6.47 -13.91 -45.65
CA THR A 479 -5.55 -13.78 -44.51
C THR A 479 -5.45 -12.30 -44.17
N SER A 480 -6.18 -11.86 -43.16
CA SER A 480 -6.00 -10.58 -42.47
C SER A 480 -6.13 -10.85 -40.96
N PRO A 481 -5.32 -10.22 -40.10
CA PRO A 481 -5.09 -10.72 -38.75
C PRO A 481 -6.33 -10.46 -37.90
N LYS A 482 -7.01 -11.52 -37.46
CA LYS A 482 -7.75 -11.47 -36.20
C LYS A 482 -6.68 -11.27 -35.12
N ILE A 483 -6.33 -10.03 -34.81
CA ILE A 483 -5.51 -9.72 -33.63
C ILE A 483 -6.23 -10.39 -32.46
N ASN A 484 -5.51 -11.23 -31.72
CA ASN A 484 -6.10 -12.05 -30.68
C ASN A 484 -6.55 -11.10 -29.55
N LEU A 485 -7.83 -10.76 -29.49
CA LEU A 485 -8.40 -9.83 -28.51
C LEU A 485 -8.03 -10.18 -27.06
N ALA A 486 -7.85 -11.47 -26.77
CA ALA A 486 -7.35 -11.97 -25.50
C ALA A 486 -5.92 -11.48 -25.18
N GLU A 487 -5.05 -11.43 -26.19
CA GLU A 487 -3.67 -10.96 -26.05
C GLU A 487 -3.62 -9.44 -25.81
N ILE A 488 -4.51 -8.67 -26.44
CA ILE A 488 -4.67 -7.23 -26.15
C ILE A 488 -5.14 -7.02 -24.70
N ILE A 489 -6.14 -7.78 -24.26
CA ILE A 489 -6.65 -7.66 -22.89
C ILE A 489 -5.55 -8.01 -21.89
N LEU A 490 -4.76 -9.06 -22.13
CA LEU A 490 -3.64 -9.43 -21.28
C LEU A 490 -2.53 -8.38 -21.28
N SER A 491 -2.16 -7.83 -22.44
CA SER A 491 -1.11 -6.81 -22.52
C SER A 491 -1.51 -5.52 -21.80
N GLN A 492 -2.76 -5.07 -21.98
CA GLN A 492 -3.31 -3.92 -21.24
C GLN A 492 -3.44 -4.19 -19.75
N SER A 493 -3.81 -5.42 -19.36
CA SER A 493 -3.91 -5.82 -17.96
C SER A 493 -2.52 -5.82 -17.28
N ARG A 494 -1.50 -6.37 -17.94
CA ARG A 494 -0.11 -6.32 -17.48
C ARG A 494 0.39 -4.89 -17.38
N TYR A 495 0.11 -4.05 -18.38
CA TYR A 495 0.45 -2.63 -18.37
C TYR A 495 -0.19 -1.92 -17.16
N SER A 496 -1.47 -2.15 -16.88
CA SER A 496 -2.16 -1.55 -15.72
C SER A 496 -1.64 -2.06 -14.37
N LEU A 497 -1.23 -3.32 -14.27
CA LEU A 497 -0.59 -3.83 -13.04
C LEU A 497 0.80 -3.21 -12.86
N LEU A 498 1.58 -3.10 -13.94
CA LEU A 498 2.90 -2.49 -13.94
C LEU A 498 2.86 -1.05 -13.42
N GLN A 499 1.78 -0.30 -13.69
CA GLN A 499 1.57 1.04 -13.16
C GLN A 499 1.47 1.10 -11.62
N CYS A 500 1.16 0.01 -10.94
CA CYS A 500 1.20 -0.04 -9.47
C CYS A 500 2.41 -0.79 -8.93
N ALA A 501 3.35 -1.21 -9.79
CA ALA A 501 4.58 -1.82 -9.35
C ALA A 501 5.44 -0.80 -8.61
N SER A 502 6.18 -1.28 -7.61
CA SER A 502 7.19 -0.47 -6.92
C SER A 502 8.52 -0.53 -7.69
N PRO A 503 9.31 0.56 -7.71
CA PRO A 503 10.54 0.62 -8.50
C PRO A 503 11.60 -0.39 -8.02
N ASP A 504 11.60 -0.75 -6.73
CA ASP A 504 12.42 -1.84 -6.19
C ASP A 504 11.99 -3.20 -6.71
N ALA A 505 10.70 -3.42 -7.00
CA ALA A 505 10.25 -4.66 -7.63
C ALA A 505 10.74 -4.79 -9.08
N ILE A 506 10.75 -3.67 -9.81
CA ILE A 506 11.31 -3.61 -11.18
C ILE A 506 12.82 -3.90 -11.15
N ALA A 507 13.54 -3.35 -10.17
CA ALA A 507 14.96 -3.64 -9.94
C ALA A 507 15.24 -5.11 -9.59
N ARG A 508 14.27 -5.83 -9.03
CA ARG A 508 14.39 -7.27 -8.70
C ARG A 508 14.17 -8.19 -9.89
N LEU A 509 13.57 -7.72 -11.00
CA LEU A 509 13.21 -8.56 -12.15
C LEU A 509 14.33 -9.47 -12.69
N PRO A 510 15.61 -9.04 -12.77
CA PRO A 510 16.70 -9.92 -13.20
C PRO A 510 16.89 -11.17 -12.32
N ALA A 511 16.49 -11.11 -11.04
CA ALA A 511 16.53 -12.22 -10.09
C ALA A 511 15.24 -13.08 -10.06
N THR A 512 14.33 -12.87 -11.01
CA THR A 512 13.07 -13.60 -11.15
C THR A 512 13.11 -14.55 -12.35
N LYS A 513 12.07 -15.39 -12.48
CA LYS A 513 11.86 -16.20 -13.69
C LYS A 513 11.58 -15.36 -14.95
N LEU A 514 11.24 -14.08 -14.79
CA LEU A 514 10.97 -13.14 -15.88
C LEU A 514 12.20 -12.34 -16.34
N LYS A 515 13.42 -12.76 -15.98
CA LYS A 515 14.68 -12.08 -16.36
C LYS A 515 14.81 -11.70 -17.84
N HIS A 516 14.22 -12.49 -18.75
CA HIS A 516 14.26 -12.24 -20.19
C HIS A 516 13.44 -11.03 -20.63
N TYR A 517 12.42 -10.64 -19.86
CA TYR A 517 11.56 -9.48 -20.11
C TYR A 517 11.96 -8.27 -19.25
N ALA A 518 13.03 -8.36 -18.44
CA ALA A 518 13.40 -7.33 -17.48
C ALA A 518 13.72 -5.99 -18.15
N GLU A 519 14.45 -5.98 -19.27
CA GLU A 519 14.80 -4.75 -19.99
C GLU A 519 13.58 -4.08 -20.66
N GLU A 520 12.67 -4.89 -21.20
CA GLU A 520 11.42 -4.42 -21.80
C GLU A 520 10.54 -3.76 -20.73
N LEU A 521 10.30 -4.45 -19.61
CA LEU A 521 9.50 -3.95 -18.49
C LEU A 521 10.14 -2.73 -17.81
N TRP A 522 11.47 -2.69 -17.74
CA TRP A 522 12.20 -1.51 -17.24
C TRP A 522 11.95 -0.28 -18.10
N THR A 523 12.04 -0.46 -19.43
CA THR A 523 11.80 0.61 -20.41
C THR A 523 10.34 1.07 -20.35
N GLU A 524 9.40 0.12 -20.30
CA GLU A 524 7.97 0.40 -20.18
C GLU A 524 7.66 1.23 -18.93
N TYR A 525 8.17 0.82 -17.77
CA TYR A 525 7.94 1.50 -16.50
C TYR A 525 8.54 2.92 -16.48
N PHE A 526 9.84 3.09 -16.76
CA PHE A 526 10.46 4.42 -16.61
C PHE A 526 10.18 5.36 -17.79
N ARG A 527 10.13 4.85 -19.03
CA ARG A 527 9.99 5.71 -20.22
C ARG A 527 8.55 5.94 -20.65
N ASN A 528 7.73 4.88 -20.68
CA ASN A 528 6.37 4.97 -21.21
C ASN A 528 5.36 5.34 -20.11
N GLN A 529 5.50 4.79 -18.90
CA GLN A 529 4.58 5.07 -17.80
C GLN A 529 4.98 6.28 -16.92
N LYS A 530 6.26 6.72 -16.99
CA LYS A 530 6.78 7.92 -16.30
C LYS A 530 6.60 7.93 -14.78
N HIS A 531 7.09 6.90 -14.09
CA HIS A 531 7.06 6.78 -12.63
C HIS A 531 8.08 7.64 -11.85
N GLY A 532 8.82 8.53 -12.53
CA GLY A 532 9.92 9.29 -11.92
C GLY A 532 9.47 10.32 -10.88
N SER A 533 8.38 11.04 -11.15
CA SER A 533 7.80 12.02 -10.24
C SER A 533 6.33 12.28 -10.56
N LEU A 534 5.60 12.89 -9.63
CA LEU A 534 4.22 13.30 -9.89
C LEU A 534 4.15 14.36 -11.00
N LYS A 535 5.15 15.25 -11.08
CA LYS A 535 5.22 16.29 -12.11
C LYS A 535 5.34 15.67 -13.51
N ASP A 536 6.29 14.76 -13.70
CA ASP A 536 6.53 14.10 -14.98
C ASP A 536 5.30 13.31 -15.44
N TYR A 537 4.67 12.60 -14.51
CA TYR A 537 3.46 11.84 -14.78
C TYR A 537 2.30 12.75 -15.23
N LEU A 538 2.04 13.85 -14.52
CA LEU A 538 0.95 14.76 -14.87
C LEU A 538 1.17 15.47 -16.19
N VAL A 539 2.40 15.94 -16.47
CA VAL A 539 2.73 16.58 -17.74
C VAL A 539 2.56 15.60 -18.90
N HIS A 540 2.95 14.33 -18.71
CA HIS A 540 2.77 13.29 -19.72
C HIS A 540 1.29 13.00 -19.99
N CYS A 541 0.49 12.77 -18.94
CA CYS A 541 -0.92 12.40 -19.10
C CYS A 541 -1.82 13.55 -19.56
N LEU A 542 -1.45 14.80 -19.28
CA LEU A 542 -2.25 15.97 -19.63
C LEU A 542 -1.73 16.72 -20.86
N GLY A 543 -0.48 16.48 -21.26
CA GLY A 543 0.17 17.10 -22.42
C GLY A 543 -0.04 16.35 -23.75
N SER A 544 -0.59 15.13 -23.71
CA SER A 544 -1.04 14.42 -24.91
C SER A 544 -2.34 15.05 -25.42
N ASP A 545 -2.22 16.10 -26.23
CA ASP A 545 -3.32 16.85 -26.87
C ASP A 545 -3.98 16.10 -28.05
N GLU A 546 -3.68 14.82 -28.26
CA GLU A 546 -4.29 13.99 -29.32
C GLU A 546 -5.42 13.11 -28.74
N ASP A 547 -6.66 13.48 -29.07
CA ASP A 547 -7.80 12.58 -29.26
C ASP A 547 -8.26 11.68 -28.09
N THR A 548 -8.49 12.24 -26.91
CA THR A 548 -9.47 11.64 -25.97
C THR A 548 -10.66 12.57 -25.78
N GLU A 549 -11.78 12.19 -26.38
CA GLU A 549 -13.11 12.73 -26.16
C GLU A 549 -13.34 13.04 -24.66
N ASN A 550 -13.47 14.32 -24.31
CA ASN A 550 -14.23 14.89 -23.17
C ASN A 550 -14.14 14.28 -21.75
N ASP A 551 -13.31 13.27 -21.48
CA ASP A 551 -13.41 12.50 -20.24
C ASP A 551 -12.52 13.04 -19.12
N SER A 552 -13.17 13.22 -17.97
CA SER A 552 -12.58 13.72 -16.74
C SER A 552 -11.67 12.66 -16.10
N PHE A 553 -10.37 12.94 -16.01
CA PHE A 553 -9.36 12.01 -15.49
C PHE A 553 -9.53 11.74 -13.99
N LEU A 554 -9.66 10.47 -13.59
CA LEU A 554 -9.80 10.03 -12.21
C LEU A 554 -8.66 9.07 -11.85
N VAL A 555 -7.72 9.52 -11.01
CA VAL A 555 -6.53 8.74 -10.67
C VAL A 555 -6.34 8.60 -9.17
N GLN A 556 -5.95 7.41 -8.75
CA GLN A 556 -5.48 7.10 -7.41
C GLN A 556 -3.97 6.84 -7.47
N ILE A 557 -3.20 7.78 -6.93
CA ILE A 557 -1.75 7.70 -6.83
C ILE A 557 -1.40 7.25 -5.42
N THR A 558 -0.69 6.14 -5.32
CA THR A 558 -0.11 5.66 -4.06
C THR A 558 1.36 6.07 -3.98
N THR A 559 1.85 6.36 -2.77
CA THR A 559 3.25 6.75 -2.55
C THR A 559 3.76 6.27 -1.19
N HIS A 560 5.05 6.02 -1.08
CA HIS A 560 5.73 5.83 0.22
C HIS A 560 6.42 7.12 0.70
N SER A 561 6.51 8.14 -0.16
CA SER A 561 7.08 9.44 0.18
C SER A 561 6.15 10.31 1.04
N ARG A 562 6.64 11.48 1.45
CA ARG A 562 5.84 12.46 2.18
C ARG A 562 4.83 13.12 1.25
N LEU A 563 3.65 13.45 1.77
CA LEU A 563 2.63 14.20 1.05
C LEU A 563 3.12 15.62 0.68
N LEU A 564 2.50 16.20 -0.35
CA LEU A 564 2.88 17.51 -0.89
C LEU A 564 2.56 18.64 0.09
N SER A 565 3.47 19.61 0.18
CA SER A 565 3.17 20.92 0.78
C SER A 565 2.33 21.78 -0.16
N GLN A 566 1.70 22.84 0.36
CA GLN A 566 0.92 23.78 -0.45
C GLN A 566 1.75 24.51 -1.52
N ALA A 567 3.04 24.72 -1.27
CA ALA A 567 3.95 25.31 -2.26
C ALA A 567 4.24 24.32 -3.40
N ASN A 568 4.52 23.06 -3.05
CA ASN A 568 4.84 22.02 -4.02
C ASN A 568 3.63 21.67 -4.89
N SER A 569 2.42 21.61 -4.31
CA SER A 569 1.20 21.32 -5.07
C SER A 569 0.89 22.41 -6.10
N ARG A 570 1.11 23.69 -5.75
CA ARG A 570 0.99 24.81 -6.70
C ARG A 570 2.03 24.74 -7.81
N ALA A 571 3.28 24.42 -7.49
CA ALA A 571 4.34 24.27 -8.49
C ALA A 571 4.02 23.15 -9.49
N ILE A 572 3.58 21.99 -9.00
CA ILE A 572 3.20 20.84 -9.83
C ILE A 572 1.97 21.17 -10.70
N ALA A 573 0.95 21.81 -10.12
CA ALA A 573 -0.24 22.23 -10.88
C ALA A 573 0.12 23.24 -11.98
N SER A 574 1.02 24.18 -11.70
CA SER A 574 1.49 25.16 -12.70
C SER A 574 2.29 24.51 -13.82
N ALA A 575 3.12 23.50 -13.51
CA ALA A 575 3.85 22.73 -14.53
C ALA A 575 2.91 21.91 -15.42
N ALA A 576 1.79 21.44 -14.87
CA ALA A 576 0.74 20.74 -15.61
C ALA A 576 -0.24 21.68 -16.36
N GLY A 577 0.03 22.99 -16.39
CA GLY A 577 -0.75 23.97 -17.17
C GLY A 577 -1.99 24.55 -16.45
N PHE A 578 -2.16 24.35 -15.15
CA PHE A 578 -3.28 24.91 -14.38
C PHE A 578 -2.90 26.20 -13.65
N THR A 579 -3.78 27.19 -13.72
CA THR A 579 -3.65 28.44 -12.93
C THR A 579 -4.20 28.26 -11.51
N GLY A 580 -3.81 29.13 -10.58
CA GLY A 580 -4.11 28.96 -9.15
C GLY A 580 -5.61 28.87 -8.79
N SER A 581 -6.52 29.39 -9.62
CA SER A 581 -7.97 29.24 -9.43
C SER A 581 -8.54 27.95 -10.03
N GLN A 582 -7.80 27.30 -10.93
CA GLN A 582 -8.19 26.05 -11.60
C GLN A 582 -7.69 24.82 -10.85
N SER A 583 -6.69 24.96 -9.97
CA SER A 583 -6.15 23.87 -9.17
C SER A 583 -6.46 24.05 -7.69
N ARG A 584 -6.88 22.98 -7.00
CA ARG A 584 -7.05 22.96 -5.54
C ARG A 584 -6.42 21.70 -4.96
N CYS A 585 -5.72 21.85 -3.83
CA CYS A 585 -5.18 20.73 -3.06
C CYS A 585 -5.83 20.73 -1.69
N ILE A 586 -6.40 19.59 -1.28
CA ILE A 586 -7.08 19.40 0.00
C ILE A 586 -6.55 18.14 0.69
N SER A 587 -6.51 18.15 2.02
CA SER A 587 -6.13 17.00 2.84
C SER A 587 -7.37 16.44 3.53
N LEU A 588 -7.59 15.13 3.45
CA LEU A 588 -8.77 14.49 4.05
C LEU A 588 -8.82 14.64 5.57
N GLN A 589 -7.65 14.80 6.20
CA GLN A 589 -7.47 14.99 7.63
C GLN A 589 -8.07 16.32 8.13
N GLU A 590 -8.25 17.31 7.23
CA GLU A 590 -8.82 18.62 7.57
C GLU A 590 -10.34 18.56 7.82
N PHE A 591 -11.00 17.49 7.36
CA PHE A 591 -12.45 17.36 7.42
C PHE A 591 -12.88 16.47 8.59
N HIS A 592 -13.90 16.93 9.31
CA HIS A 592 -14.47 16.18 10.41
C HIS A 592 -15.85 15.58 10.09
N THR A 593 -16.47 16.03 9.01
CA THR A 593 -17.82 15.63 8.59
C THR A 593 -17.90 15.57 7.05
N GLU A 594 -18.75 14.67 6.55
CA GLU A 594 -19.11 14.50 5.14
C GLU A 594 -19.61 15.81 4.54
N GLN A 595 -20.44 16.56 5.27
CA GLN A 595 -21.00 17.83 4.80
C GLN A 595 -19.92 18.88 4.49
N GLN A 596 -18.85 18.94 5.30
CA GLN A 596 -17.75 19.87 5.06
C GLN A 596 -16.97 19.49 3.79
N PHE A 597 -16.75 18.20 3.58
CA PHE A 597 -16.06 17.68 2.41
C PHE A 597 -16.88 17.94 1.13
N VAL A 598 -18.17 17.54 1.12
CA VAL A 598 -19.08 17.75 -0.03
C VAL A 598 -19.21 19.23 -0.37
N LYS A 599 -19.40 20.10 0.63
CA LYS A 599 -19.46 21.54 0.40
C LYS A 599 -18.20 22.08 -0.26
N THR A 600 -17.03 21.57 0.13
CA THR A 600 -15.74 21.98 -0.47
C THR A 600 -15.61 21.54 -1.93
N LEU A 601 -16.15 20.36 -2.27
CA LEU A 601 -16.23 19.89 -3.65
C LEU A 601 -17.17 20.76 -4.49
N GLU A 602 -18.36 21.07 -3.98
CA GLU A 602 -19.33 21.94 -4.64
C GLU A 602 -18.76 23.35 -4.85
N GLU A 603 -18.13 23.95 -3.83
CA GLU A 603 -17.45 25.25 -3.94
C GLU A 603 -16.36 25.23 -5.03
N PHE A 604 -15.61 24.14 -5.17
CA PHE A 604 -14.61 23.98 -6.21
C PHE A 604 -15.25 23.88 -7.61
N PHE A 605 -16.28 23.05 -7.78
CA PHE A 605 -16.97 22.92 -9.07
C PHE A 605 -17.65 24.23 -9.50
N VAL A 606 -18.26 24.96 -8.57
CA VAL A 606 -18.83 26.29 -8.82
C VAL A 606 -17.74 27.30 -9.21
N ALA A 607 -16.61 27.30 -8.51
CA ALA A 607 -15.49 28.22 -8.80
C ALA A 607 -14.88 28.01 -10.19
N LEU A 608 -14.90 26.79 -10.73
CA LEU A 608 -14.40 26.51 -12.07
C LEU A 608 -15.27 27.14 -13.17
N GLY A 609 -16.57 27.33 -12.96
CA GLY A 609 -17.46 27.97 -13.93
C GLY A 609 -17.42 27.37 -15.35
N GLY A 610 -17.15 26.06 -15.46
CA GLY A 610 -16.99 25.35 -16.74
C GLY A 610 -15.56 25.34 -17.32
N ALA A 611 -14.55 25.83 -16.59
CA ALA A 611 -13.14 25.73 -16.96
C ALA A 611 -12.54 24.33 -16.69
N LYS A 612 -11.39 24.02 -17.32
CA LYS A 612 -10.58 22.85 -16.93
C LYS A 612 -10.13 23.05 -15.48
N GLY A 613 -10.17 21.98 -14.68
CA GLY A 613 -9.78 22.02 -13.27
C GLY A 613 -9.00 20.80 -12.81
N LEU A 614 -8.17 20.97 -11.77
CA LEU A 614 -7.38 19.92 -11.14
C LEU A 614 -7.62 19.91 -9.62
N LEU A 615 -8.17 18.81 -9.09
CA LEU A 615 -8.34 18.61 -7.66
C LEU A 615 -7.37 17.53 -7.17
N LEU A 616 -6.48 17.90 -6.25
CA LEU A 616 -5.58 16.98 -5.55
C LEU A 616 -6.13 16.72 -4.16
N VAL A 617 -6.50 15.46 -3.88
CA VAL A 617 -7.02 15.02 -2.58
C VAL A 617 -5.95 14.16 -1.91
N GLN A 618 -5.45 14.58 -0.76
CA GLN A 618 -4.37 13.87 -0.07
C GLN A 618 -4.88 13.11 1.15
N CYS A 619 -4.36 11.92 1.36
CA CYS A 619 -4.62 11.12 2.55
C CYS A 619 -3.32 10.55 3.14
N ASP A 620 -3.06 10.84 4.41
CA ASP A 620 -2.08 10.12 5.20
C ASP A 620 -2.60 8.75 5.63
N ASN A 621 -1.66 7.86 5.93
CA ASN A 621 -1.91 6.52 6.48
C ASN A 621 -3.08 5.77 5.81
N GLY A 622 -2.95 5.54 4.51
CA GLY A 622 -4.03 4.96 3.70
C GLY A 622 -4.50 3.57 4.16
N GLU A 623 -3.64 2.80 4.84
CA GLU A 623 -3.99 1.50 5.42
C GLU A 623 -4.98 1.64 6.58
N ALA A 624 -4.82 2.63 7.45
CA ALA A 624 -5.78 2.87 8.54
C ALA A 624 -7.04 3.61 8.05
N ASN A 625 -6.89 4.47 7.05
CA ASN A 625 -7.95 5.34 6.55
C ASN A 625 -8.67 4.76 5.30
N PHE A 626 -8.56 3.47 5.02
CA PHE A 626 -9.12 2.83 3.82
C PHE A 626 -10.63 3.06 3.66
N ASN A 627 -11.40 2.95 4.74
CA ASN A 627 -12.84 3.24 4.76
C ASN A 627 -13.16 4.71 4.49
N LEU A 628 -12.30 5.64 4.92
CA LEU A 628 -12.46 7.07 4.64
C LEU A 628 -12.18 7.38 3.16
N ILE A 629 -11.14 6.75 2.59
CA ILE A 629 -10.82 6.87 1.16
C ILE A 629 -11.96 6.32 0.31
N ALA A 630 -12.52 5.15 0.66
CA ALA A 630 -13.68 4.58 -0.02
C ALA A 630 -14.89 5.51 0.01
N CYS A 631 -15.22 6.06 1.20
CA CYS A 631 -16.27 7.05 1.39
C CYS A 631 -16.06 8.30 0.52
N CYS A 632 -14.87 8.92 0.59
CA CYS A 632 -14.58 10.16 -0.12
C CYS A 632 -14.63 10.00 -1.64
N ARG A 633 -14.17 8.88 -2.18
CA ARG A 633 -14.27 8.61 -3.63
C ARG A 633 -15.72 8.45 -4.06
N TYR A 634 -16.53 7.73 -3.29
CA TYR A 634 -17.97 7.64 -3.56
C TYR A 634 -18.62 9.02 -3.56
N LEU A 635 -18.31 9.87 -2.57
CA LEU A 635 -18.83 11.25 -2.50
C LEU A 635 -18.37 12.10 -3.69
N VAL A 636 -17.13 11.95 -4.13
CA VAL A 636 -16.61 12.62 -5.33
C VAL A 636 -17.37 12.18 -6.58
N ASP A 637 -17.51 10.88 -6.81
CA ASP A 637 -18.25 10.34 -7.96
C ASP A 637 -19.72 10.77 -7.94
N ASP A 638 -20.33 10.80 -6.76
CA ASP A 638 -21.72 11.19 -6.55
C ASP A 638 -21.97 12.68 -6.74
N THR A 639 -21.14 13.52 -6.13
CA THR A 639 -21.22 14.98 -6.29
C THR A 639 -20.95 15.36 -7.74
N ARG A 640 -19.95 14.73 -8.38
CA ARG A 640 -19.62 14.98 -9.78
C ARG A 640 -20.79 14.61 -10.70
N ARG A 641 -21.41 13.45 -10.50
CA ARG A 641 -22.59 13.03 -11.29
C ARG A 641 -23.75 14.02 -11.16
N ARG A 642 -24.12 14.44 -9.93
CA ARG A 642 -25.18 15.43 -9.70
C ARG A 642 -24.87 16.77 -10.36
N THR A 643 -23.66 17.28 -10.15
CA THR A 643 -23.23 18.57 -10.70
C THR A 643 -23.16 18.53 -12.24
N LEU A 644 -22.77 17.39 -12.81
CA LEU A 644 -22.79 17.20 -14.26
C LEU A 644 -24.21 17.15 -14.83
N GLU A 645 -25.20 16.65 -14.10
CA GLU A 645 -26.61 16.64 -14.54
C GLU A 645 -27.25 18.03 -14.49
N ASP A 646 -26.81 18.90 -13.58
CA ASP A 646 -27.38 20.24 -13.38
C ASP A 646 -26.85 21.34 -14.35
N PHE A 647 -25.67 21.16 -14.95
CA PHE A 647 -25.04 22.16 -15.85
C PHE A 647 -25.02 21.70 -17.33
N ASP A 648 -25.90 22.29 -18.13
CA ASP A 648 -26.16 22.02 -19.56
C ASP A 648 -25.17 22.69 -20.55
N VAL A 649 -23.93 23.00 -20.12
CA VAL A 649 -22.95 23.81 -20.90
C VAL A 649 -21.66 23.03 -21.18
N PHE A 650 -21.19 23.09 -22.44
CA PHE A 650 -19.93 22.53 -22.98
C PHE A 650 -18.82 22.34 -21.92
N LYS A 651 -18.61 21.09 -21.50
CA LYS A 651 -17.82 20.72 -20.33
C LYS A 651 -16.34 20.57 -20.67
N LYS A 652 -15.51 21.45 -20.13
CA LYS A 652 -14.06 21.19 -20.05
C LYS A 652 -13.80 20.11 -18.97
N PRO A 653 -12.79 19.24 -19.15
CA PRO A 653 -12.52 18.13 -18.24
C PRO A 653 -12.08 18.61 -16.85
N ILE A 654 -12.58 17.93 -15.81
CA ILE A 654 -12.17 18.15 -14.41
C ILE A 654 -11.40 16.91 -13.93
N HIS A 655 -10.12 17.09 -13.68
CA HIS A 655 -9.22 16.02 -13.26
C HIS A 655 -9.21 15.93 -11.73
N ILE A 656 -9.39 14.73 -11.18
CA ILE A 656 -9.37 14.49 -9.73
C ILE A 656 -8.37 13.39 -9.42
N ILE A 657 -7.44 13.69 -8.52
CA ILE A 657 -6.32 12.83 -8.19
C ILE A 657 -6.26 12.63 -6.68
N PHE A 658 -6.40 11.38 -6.25
CA PHE A 658 -6.21 10.97 -4.87
C PHE A 658 -4.75 10.60 -4.67
N ILE A 659 -4.04 11.27 -3.77
CA ILE A 659 -2.67 10.97 -3.38
C ILE A 659 -2.70 10.32 -2.00
N ILE A 660 -2.35 9.04 -1.95
CA ILE A 660 -2.50 8.21 -0.75
C ILE A 660 -1.11 7.77 -0.29
N GLN A 661 -0.73 8.21 0.90
CA GLN A 661 0.51 7.78 1.53
C GLN A 661 0.32 6.43 2.21
N LEU A 662 1.15 5.45 1.85
CA LEU A 662 1.13 4.11 2.40
C LEU A 662 2.46 3.77 3.07
N PRO A 663 2.44 3.06 4.22
CA PRO A 663 3.65 2.50 4.80
C PRO A 663 4.23 1.37 3.92
N LYS A 664 5.54 1.16 3.94
CA LYS A 664 6.20 0.02 3.29
C LYS A 664 6.21 -1.15 4.29
N ILE A 665 5.33 -2.13 4.10
CA ILE A 665 5.15 -3.30 5.00
C ILE A 665 5.34 -4.59 4.19
N ALA A 666 5.92 -5.63 4.81
CA ALA A 666 6.06 -6.96 4.20
C ALA A 666 4.70 -7.55 3.81
N GLY A 667 4.59 -8.02 2.58
CA GLY A 667 3.34 -8.54 2.01
C GLY A 667 2.39 -7.46 1.51
N GLY A 668 2.75 -6.18 1.62
CA GLY A 668 1.90 -5.05 1.25
C GLY A 668 0.89 -4.64 2.33
N CYS A 669 0.13 -3.60 2.03
CA CYS A 669 -0.99 -3.13 2.82
C CYS A 669 -2.22 -4.01 2.54
N GLN A 670 -2.75 -4.71 3.55
CA GLN A 670 -3.78 -5.75 3.34
C GLN A 670 -5.18 -5.16 3.18
N HIS A 671 -5.50 -4.11 3.94
CA HIS A 671 -6.82 -3.47 3.90
C HIS A 671 -6.90 -2.42 2.79
N PHE A 672 -5.76 -1.84 2.40
CA PHE A 672 -5.72 -0.88 1.33
C PHE A 672 -5.95 -1.53 -0.04
N VAL A 673 -6.96 -1.02 -0.72
CA VAL A 673 -7.38 -1.53 -2.02
C VAL A 673 -6.86 -0.66 -3.15
N GLY A 674 -5.87 -1.18 -3.89
CA GLY A 674 -5.32 -0.52 -5.06
C GLY A 674 -6.23 -0.60 -6.27
N PHE A 675 -6.82 -1.77 -6.56
CA PHE A 675 -7.40 -2.07 -7.87
C PHE A 675 -8.90 -2.38 -7.82
N GLN A 676 -9.73 -1.35 -7.82
CA GLN A 676 -11.18 -1.55 -7.69
C GLN A 676 -11.94 -1.73 -9.02
N GLY A 677 -11.24 -1.72 -10.17
CA GLY A 677 -11.82 -1.67 -11.51
C GLY A 677 -12.34 -0.26 -11.89
N GLY A 678 -13.28 -0.16 -12.83
CA GLY A 678 -14.04 1.08 -13.11
C GLY A 678 -13.28 2.23 -13.79
N LYS A 679 -13.77 3.47 -13.65
CA LYS A 679 -13.18 4.68 -14.26
C LYS A 679 -11.89 5.16 -13.58
N TRP A 680 -11.68 4.78 -12.32
CA TRP A 680 -10.48 5.13 -11.58
C TRP A 680 -9.27 4.34 -12.11
N GLN A 681 -8.17 5.04 -12.34
CA GLN A 681 -6.88 4.45 -12.66
C GLN A 681 -6.00 4.47 -11.42
N SER A 682 -5.30 3.37 -11.15
CA SER A 682 -4.45 3.23 -9.98
C SER A 682 -3.00 3.20 -10.41
N ILE A 683 -2.17 3.98 -9.73
CA ILE A 683 -0.77 4.18 -10.08
C ILE A 683 0.04 4.29 -8.79
N HIS A 684 1.25 3.76 -8.80
CA HIS A 684 2.21 3.92 -7.73
C HIS A 684 3.32 4.86 -8.17
N ILE A 685 3.53 5.94 -7.43
CA ILE A 685 4.68 6.84 -7.57
C ILE A 685 5.39 6.84 -6.23
N ASP A 686 6.49 6.10 -6.16
CA ASP A 686 7.24 5.90 -4.92
C ASP A 686 7.66 7.24 -4.30
N GLU A 687 8.16 8.17 -5.12
CA GLU A 687 8.53 9.53 -4.72
C GLU A 687 7.82 10.61 -5.53
N LEU A 688 7.00 11.43 -4.86
CA LEU A 688 6.15 12.42 -5.56
C LEU A 688 6.94 13.61 -6.12
N LEU A 689 8.05 13.97 -5.48
CA LEU A 689 8.82 15.16 -5.79
C LEU A 689 10.11 14.79 -6.50
N GLU A 690 10.46 15.55 -7.53
CA GLU A 690 11.84 15.60 -8.01
C GLU A 690 12.70 16.10 -6.86
N SER A 691 13.58 15.26 -6.33
CA SER A 691 14.46 15.65 -5.25
C SER A 691 15.43 16.72 -5.76
N ASN A 692 15.51 17.85 -5.07
CA ASN A 692 16.65 18.78 -5.19
C ASN A 692 17.97 18.12 -4.75
N GLU A 693 17.90 16.91 -4.16
CA GLU A 693 19.04 16.08 -3.76
C GLU A 693 19.50 15.17 -4.91
N GLN A 694 20.82 15.18 -5.12
CA GLN A 694 21.50 15.01 -6.41
C GLN A 694 21.75 13.53 -6.79
N LEU A 695 20.78 12.66 -6.56
CA LEU A 695 20.79 11.35 -7.20
C LEU A 695 20.31 11.48 -8.64
N PRO A 696 20.99 10.90 -9.64
CA PRO A 696 20.43 10.66 -10.96
C PRO A 696 19.10 9.89 -10.87
N GLN A 697 18.31 9.96 -11.94
CA GLN A 697 17.10 9.14 -12.04
C GLN A 697 17.46 7.65 -11.93
N ILE A 698 16.58 6.85 -11.32
CA ILE A 698 16.85 5.43 -11.05
C ILE A 698 17.20 4.66 -12.34
N GLU A 699 16.56 5.04 -13.45
CA GLU A 699 16.87 4.54 -14.81
C GLU A 699 18.34 4.70 -15.23
N GLN A 700 19.05 5.70 -14.71
CA GLN A 700 20.45 5.99 -15.04
C GLN A 700 21.44 5.25 -14.12
N LEU A 701 20.98 4.64 -13.02
CA LEU A 701 21.82 3.94 -12.05
C LEU A 701 22.09 2.48 -12.45
N VAL A 702 21.32 1.92 -13.37
CA VAL A 702 21.42 0.50 -13.77
C VAL A 702 22.76 0.22 -14.44
N ASN A 703 23.40 -0.88 -14.05
CA ASN A 703 24.69 -1.36 -14.56
C ASN A 703 25.88 -0.40 -14.37
N ARG A 704 25.71 0.72 -13.65
CA ARG A 704 26.80 1.64 -13.27
C ARG A 704 27.34 1.29 -11.89
N SER A 705 28.66 1.34 -11.75
CA SER A 705 29.29 1.14 -10.45
C SER A 705 29.24 2.39 -9.58
N VAL A 706 29.44 2.21 -8.27
CA VAL A 706 29.48 3.34 -7.34
C VAL A 706 30.66 4.26 -7.65
N SER A 707 31.79 3.70 -8.10
CA SER A 707 32.93 4.50 -8.56
C SER A 707 32.59 5.32 -9.81
N ASP A 708 31.89 4.75 -10.81
CA ASP A 708 31.46 5.47 -12.02
C ASP A 708 30.53 6.64 -11.69
N LEU A 709 29.55 6.41 -10.79
CA LEU A 709 28.61 7.46 -10.37
C LEU A 709 29.29 8.61 -9.61
N PHE A 710 30.43 8.33 -8.99
CA PHE A 710 31.22 9.27 -8.20
C PHE A 710 32.38 9.89 -8.98
N GLN A 711 32.50 9.61 -10.29
CA GLN A 711 33.60 10.11 -11.11
C GLN A 711 33.61 11.65 -11.17
N PRO A 712 34.68 12.33 -10.71
CA PRO A 712 34.79 13.77 -10.85
C PRO A 712 34.90 14.17 -12.33
N ALA A 713 34.20 15.22 -12.76
CA ALA A 713 34.20 15.70 -14.16
C ALA A 713 35.62 16.01 -14.71
N TYR A 714 36.57 16.33 -13.83
CA TYR A 714 37.95 16.67 -14.17
C TYR A 714 38.84 15.46 -14.50
N SER A 715 38.41 14.24 -14.15
CA SER A 715 39.19 13.00 -14.33
C SER A 715 39.14 12.46 -15.76
N ALA A 716 38.13 12.84 -16.55
CA ALA A 716 37.93 12.33 -17.91
C ALA A 716 38.90 12.91 -18.95
N ARG A 717 39.71 13.93 -18.58
CA ARG A 717 40.60 14.64 -19.53
C ARG A 717 42.03 14.05 -19.60
N GLY A 718 42.34 12.96 -18.90
CA GLY A 718 43.73 12.54 -18.64
C GLY A 718 44.23 11.23 -19.27
N ASP A 719 43.36 10.25 -19.59
CA ASP A 719 43.82 8.85 -19.73
C ASP A 719 43.81 8.28 -21.17
N ASP A 720 43.47 9.05 -22.21
CA ASP A 720 43.40 8.54 -23.61
C ASP A 720 44.61 8.88 -24.50
N ILE A 721 45.79 9.13 -23.92
CA ILE A 721 47.03 9.27 -24.71
C ILE A 721 48.14 8.47 -24.04
N GLU A 722 48.11 7.15 -24.18
CA GLU A 722 49.29 6.28 -24.29
C GLU A 722 48.81 4.83 -24.39
N ASP A 723 48.53 4.40 -25.62
CA ASP A 723 48.70 3.02 -26.11
C ASP A 723 48.21 2.94 -27.57
N ARG A 724 49.03 3.43 -28.49
CA ARG A 724 48.99 2.97 -29.89
C ARG A 724 50.41 2.74 -30.36
N ASP A 725 50.76 1.46 -30.39
CA ASP A 725 51.93 0.93 -31.05
C ASP A 725 52.06 1.51 -32.47
N VAL A 726 53.27 1.98 -32.75
CA VAL A 726 53.68 2.57 -34.03
C VAL A 726 54.11 1.43 -34.94
N ASP A 727 53.21 0.96 -35.81
CA ASP A 727 53.62 0.20 -36.99
C ASP A 727 53.79 1.16 -38.19
N LEU A 728 55.04 1.32 -38.61
CA LEU A 728 55.41 1.88 -39.90
C LEU A 728 54.99 0.90 -41.00
N ASP A 729 54.10 1.30 -41.91
CA ASP A 729 54.45 1.21 -43.33
C ASP A 729 53.67 2.20 -44.21
N ALA A 730 54.35 2.63 -45.27
CA ALA A 730 54.00 3.73 -46.14
C ALA A 730 53.02 3.34 -47.27
N SER A 731 52.09 4.23 -47.62
CA SER A 731 51.85 4.71 -49.01
C SER A 731 50.64 5.66 -49.15
N ILE A 732 50.89 6.77 -49.83
CA ILE A 732 49.97 7.85 -50.29
C ILE A 732 49.65 7.57 -51.80
N PRO A 733 48.71 8.22 -52.55
CA PRO A 733 47.57 9.14 -52.28
C PRO A 733 46.25 8.76 -53.00
N SER A 734 45.16 9.49 -52.69
CA SER A 734 44.42 10.38 -53.64
C SER A 734 42.90 10.30 -53.54
N GLY A 735 42.24 11.45 -53.36
CA GLY A 735 40.83 11.64 -53.74
C GLY A 735 40.01 12.56 -52.84
N SER A 736 40.22 13.87 -52.98
CA SER A 736 39.18 14.95 -53.03
C SER A 736 37.77 14.61 -52.50
N GLN A 737 37.16 15.37 -51.57
CA GLN A 737 36.76 16.77 -51.72
C GLN A 737 36.27 17.34 -50.38
N LYS A 738 36.64 18.60 -50.09
CA LYS A 738 36.13 19.41 -48.96
C LYS A 738 34.68 19.81 -49.16
N LEU A 739 33.87 19.74 -48.10
CA LEU A 739 32.75 20.67 -47.86
C LEU A 739 32.65 20.99 -46.36
N HIS A 740 32.45 22.27 -46.08
CA HIS A 740 32.37 22.92 -44.76
C HIS A 740 31.34 22.30 -43.81
N VAL A 741 31.69 22.18 -42.53
CA VAL A 741 30.74 22.27 -41.41
C VAL A 741 31.29 23.26 -40.40
N GLU A 742 30.49 24.31 -40.14
CA GLU A 742 30.68 25.30 -39.08
C GLU A 742 30.34 24.68 -37.71
N ASN A 743 31.19 24.94 -36.73
CA ASN A 743 31.02 24.95 -35.27
C ASN A 743 29.73 24.32 -34.69
N ILE A 744 29.89 23.15 -34.05
CA ILE A 744 29.03 22.66 -32.95
C ILE A 744 29.98 22.06 -31.91
N GLU A 745 30.36 22.83 -30.88
CA GLU A 745 31.13 22.31 -29.72
C GLU A 745 30.51 22.65 -28.35
N ASP A 746 29.32 23.25 -28.27
CA ASP A 746 28.72 23.69 -26.98
C ASP A 746 27.53 22.84 -26.47
N SER A 747 27.12 21.75 -27.13
CA SER A 747 25.90 21.01 -26.75
C SER A 747 26.08 19.71 -25.95
N ASP A 748 27.31 19.18 -25.86
CA ASP A 748 27.55 17.86 -25.23
C ASP A 748 28.06 17.96 -23.78
N GLU A 749 28.67 19.08 -23.37
CA GLU A 749 29.15 19.27 -21.99
C GLU A 749 28.00 19.44 -20.97
N GLU A 750 26.92 20.15 -21.32
CA GLU A 750 25.75 20.33 -20.41
C GLU A 750 24.94 19.05 -20.17
N LYS A 751 24.97 18.08 -21.11
CA LYS A 751 24.25 16.81 -20.97
C LYS A 751 24.94 15.81 -20.06
N ILE A 752 26.27 15.87 -19.94
CA ILE A 752 27.06 14.98 -19.07
C ILE A 752 26.95 15.43 -17.61
N ASP A 753 26.90 16.74 -17.37
CA ASP A 753 26.84 17.34 -16.03
C ASP A 753 25.48 17.10 -15.31
N GLN A 754 24.44 16.76 -16.07
CA GLN A 754 23.12 16.37 -15.54
C GLN A 754 22.99 14.87 -15.18
N GLN A 755 23.97 14.03 -15.53
CA GLN A 755 23.86 12.56 -15.43
C GLN A 755 24.64 11.91 -14.28
N ASN A 756 25.50 12.66 -13.59
CA ASN A 756 26.35 12.12 -12.52
C ASN A 756 26.00 12.74 -11.15
N ILE A 757 26.21 11.97 -10.07
CA ILE A 757 26.08 12.49 -8.71
C ILE A 757 27.21 13.49 -8.51
N LYS A 758 26.92 14.69 -7.97
CA LYS A 758 28.01 15.62 -7.64
C LYS A 758 28.80 15.07 -6.45
N PRO A 759 30.09 14.71 -6.62
CA PRO A 759 30.84 14.04 -5.57
C PRO A 759 30.97 14.88 -4.30
N THR A 760 31.08 16.21 -4.46
CA THR A 760 31.28 17.18 -3.38
C THR A 760 30.09 17.25 -2.42
N LEU A 761 28.85 17.23 -2.92
CA LEU A 761 27.66 17.19 -2.06
C LEU A 761 27.53 15.86 -1.34
N LEU A 762 27.76 14.73 -2.03
CA LEU A 762 27.67 13.41 -1.41
C LEU A 762 28.67 13.28 -0.26
N LEU A 763 29.91 13.74 -0.46
CA LEU A 763 30.94 13.77 0.59
C LEU A 763 30.52 14.63 1.78
N LYS A 764 29.90 15.79 1.53
CA LYS A 764 29.37 16.65 2.60
C LYS A 764 28.28 15.94 3.40
N ASN A 765 27.34 15.28 2.74
CA ASN A 765 26.26 14.55 3.40
C ASN A 765 26.79 13.33 4.18
N CYS A 766 27.83 12.68 3.68
CA CYS A 766 28.51 11.58 4.37
C CYS A 766 29.45 12.03 5.50
N LEU A 767 29.74 13.33 5.64
CA LEU A 767 30.78 13.84 6.53
C LEU A 767 30.51 13.51 8.01
N GLN A 768 29.27 13.65 8.45
CA GLN A 768 28.89 13.39 9.85
C GLN A 768 29.00 11.89 10.18
N ASP A 769 28.50 11.04 9.29
CA ASP A 769 28.59 9.58 9.41
C ASP A 769 30.06 9.12 9.36
N ALA A 770 30.86 9.69 8.47
CA ALA A 770 32.29 9.42 8.39
C ALA A 770 33.01 9.84 9.67
N ALA A 771 32.74 11.04 10.19
CA ALA A 771 33.34 11.54 11.43
C ALA A 771 32.98 10.69 12.64
N ALA A 772 31.75 10.16 12.72
CA ALA A 772 31.30 9.27 13.79
C ALA A 772 32.06 7.92 13.84
N ARG A 773 32.63 7.50 12.71
CA ARG A 773 33.45 6.28 12.60
C ARG A 773 34.90 6.48 13.04
N ILE A 774 35.35 7.73 13.19
CA ILE A 774 36.73 8.06 13.55
C ILE A 774 36.89 8.03 15.07
N TYR A 775 37.95 7.39 15.56
CA TYR A 775 38.30 7.41 16.97
C TYR A 775 39.78 7.76 17.19
N ASP A 776 40.01 8.49 18.28
CA ASP A 776 41.31 8.94 18.76
C ASP A 776 41.71 8.17 20.02
N GLU A 777 43.00 7.93 20.21
CA GLU A 777 43.53 7.45 21.50
C GLU A 777 43.67 8.57 22.54
N SER A 778 43.68 9.84 22.09
CA SER A 778 43.70 11.01 22.97
C SER A 778 42.30 11.34 23.50
N ALA A 779 42.19 11.69 24.78
CA ALA A 779 40.92 11.98 25.46
C ALA A 779 40.27 13.34 25.08
N GLU A 780 40.62 13.94 23.94
CA GLU A 780 40.11 15.26 23.55
C GLU A 780 38.69 15.16 22.98
N VAL A 781 37.70 15.27 23.87
CA VAL A 781 36.25 15.13 23.56
C VAL A 781 35.76 16.06 22.44
N THR A 782 36.48 17.14 22.12
CA THR A 782 36.08 18.15 21.11
C THR A 782 36.69 17.97 19.73
N ARG A 783 37.59 16.99 19.52
CA ARG A 783 38.31 16.84 18.24
C ARG A 783 37.38 16.50 17.07
N ALA A 784 36.40 15.62 17.28
CA ALA A 784 35.43 15.24 16.26
C ALA A 784 34.64 16.46 15.74
N THR A 785 34.22 17.36 16.64
CA THR A 785 33.50 18.59 16.29
C THR A 785 34.39 19.55 15.50
N LYS A 786 35.66 19.71 15.90
CA LYS A 786 36.64 20.53 15.18
C LYS A 786 36.89 20.03 13.76
N ARG A 787 36.97 18.70 13.53
CA ARG A 787 37.11 18.11 12.18
C ARG A 787 35.95 18.51 11.27
N ILE A 788 34.73 18.38 11.77
CA ILE A 788 33.51 18.70 11.02
C ILE A 788 33.48 20.20 10.66
N GLU A 789 33.79 21.09 11.60
CA GLU A 789 33.87 22.54 11.35
C GLU A 789 34.89 22.88 10.25
N ILE A 790 36.07 22.26 10.29
CA ILE A 790 37.11 22.49 9.28
C ILE A 790 36.62 21.99 7.92
N LEU A 791 36.13 20.75 7.84
CA LEU A 791 35.76 20.12 6.57
C LEU A 791 34.52 20.76 5.92
N LEU A 792 33.52 21.20 6.71
CA LEU A 792 32.36 21.93 6.18
C LEU A 792 32.75 23.27 5.53
N LYS A 793 33.81 23.93 6.00
CA LYS A 793 34.32 25.17 5.39
C LYS A 793 34.91 24.92 3.99
N TRP A 794 35.47 23.73 3.76
CA TRP A 794 36.13 23.36 2.50
C TRP A 794 35.24 22.55 1.55
N LEU A 795 34.02 22.17 1.97
CA LEU A 795 32.99 21.47 1.19
C LEU A 795 31.73 22.36 0.99
N PRO A 796 31.69 23.20 -0.05
CA PRO A 796 30.60 24.16 -0.30
C PRO A 796 29.28 23.49 -0.77
N GLU A 797 28.15 24.20 -0.67
CA GLU A 797 26.82 23.76 -1.15
C GLU A 797 26.56 24.10 -2.63
N ASP A 798 27.08 25.24 -3.10
CA ASP A 798 26.78 25.78 -4.42
C ASP A 798 27.93 25.59 -5.41
N ASN A 799 27.58 25.18 -6.64
CA ASN A 799 28.49 24.89 -7.77
C ASN A 799 29.48 26.02 -8.10
N SER A 800 29.17 27.27 -7.78
CA SER A 800 30.02 28.43 -8.10
C SER A 800 31.28 28.56 -7.21
N GLN A 801 31.48 27.68 -6.23
CA GLN A 801 32.55 27.81 -5.23
C GLN A 801 33.36 26.51 -4.97
N GLU A 802 33.42 25.54 -5.89
CA GLU A 802 34.25 24.33 -5.69
C GLU A 802 35.68 24.69 -5.29
N THR A 803 36.14 24.20 -4.13
CA THR A 803 37.48 24.47 -3.62
C THR A 803 38.48 23.48 -4.21
N GLU A 804 39.76 23.85 -4.24
CA GLU A 804 40.83 22.92 -4.64
C GLU A 804 40.82 21.66 -3.74
N PHE A 805 40.53 21.84 -2.45
CA PHE A 805 40.35 20.74 -1.50
C PHE A 805 39.22 19.79 -1.89
N SER A 806 38.04 20.32 -2.26
CA SER A 806 36.87 19.49 -2.59
C SER A 806 37.10 18.63 -3.84
N LYS A 807 37.88 19.13 -4.81
CA LYS A 807 38.29 18.37 -5.99
C LYS A 807 39.25 17.25 -5.62
N ILE A 808 40.29 17.56 -4.84
CA ILE A 808 41.30 16.57 -4.45
C ILE A 808 40.68 15.44 -3.62
N ILE A 809 39.88 15.76 -2.59
CA ILE A 809 39.25 14.74 -1.75
C ILE A 809 38.27 13.86 -2.54
N ALA A 810 37.53 14.44 -3.51
CA ALA A 810 36.68 13.67 -4.41
C ALA A 810 37.49 12.69 -5.27
N THR A 811 38.60 13.13 -5.88
CA THR A 811 39.49 12.23 -6.65
C THR A 811 40.08 11.13 -5.78
N ARG A 812 40.54 11.44 -4.57
CA ARG A 812 41.09 10.44 -3.65
C ARG A 812 40.07 9.39 -3.24
N VAL A 813 38.85 9.80 -2.91
CA VAL A 813 37.77 8.88 -2.56
C VAL A 813 37.33 8.06 -3.79
N HIS A 814 37.26 8.66 -4.98
CA HIS A 814 36.97 7.97 -6.23
C HIS A 814 37.98 6.83 -6.50
N ASN A 815 39.28 7.08 -6.37
CA ASN A 815 40.31 6.06 -6.56
C ASN A 815 40.16 4.88 -5.59
N LEU A 816 39.78 5.15 -4.33
CA LEU A 816 39.51 4.10 -3.34
C LEU A 816 38.24 3.30 -3.66
N LEU A 817 37.20 3.97 -4.16
CA LEU A 817 35.98 3.31 -4.63
C LEU A 817 36.25 2.43 -5.85
N ARG A 818 37.10 2.87 -6.79
CA ARG A 818 37.53 2.07 -7.95
C ARG A 818 38.26 0.80 -7.53
N GLN A 819 39.25 0.92 -6.63
CA GLN A 819 39.96 -0.25 -6.08
C GLN A 819 39.05 -1.21 -5.32
N ARG A 820 38.02 -0.68 -4.63
CA ARG A 820 36.98 -1.50 -3.99
C ARG A 820 36.18 -2.28 -5.02
N ASP A 821 35.70 -1.59 -6.05
CA ASP A 821 34.84 -2.16 -7.08
C ASP A 821 35.57 -3.25 -7.88
N GLU A 822 36.88 -3.09 -8.15
CA GLU A 822 37.75 -4.11 -8.76
C GLU A 822 37.86 -5.40 -7.90
N LYS A 823 37.81 -5.27 -6.57
CA LYS A 823 37.91 -6.40 -5.63
C LYS A 823 36.58 -7.05 -5.30
N CYS A 824 35.47 -6.38 -5.59
CA CYS A 824 34.11 -6.85 -5.33
C CYS A 824 33.29 -6.82 -6.63
N PRO A 825 33.64 -7.65 -7.65
CA PRO A 825 33.01 -7.59 -8.97
C PRO A 825 31.51 -7.91 -8.96
N GLU A 826 31.05 -8.72 -8.00
CA GLU A 826 29.62 -9.01 -7.82
C GLU A 826 28.84 -7.76 -7.39
N ASP A 827 29.34 -7.03 -6.38
CA ASP A 827 28.74 -5.79 -5.88
C ASP A 827 28.94 -4.60 -6.83
N GLN A 828 29.92 -4.65 -7.74
CA GLN A 828 30.29 -3.54 -8.61
C GLN A 828 29.11 -3.05 -9.46
N ARG A 829 28.39 -3.97 -10.13
CA ARG A 829 27.28 -3.62 -11.04
C ARG A 829 25.91 -3.98 -10.51
N LEU A 830 25.83 -4.85 -9.50
CA LEU A 830 24.57 -5.38 -8.98
C LEU A 830 24.16 -4.75 -7.64
N TRP A 831 24.88 -3.72 -7.14
CA TRP A 831 24.55 -3.08 -5.85
C TRP A 831 23.10 -2.60 -5.77
N LEU A 832 22.52 -2.09 -6.87
CA LEU A 832 21.12 -1.67 -6.95
C LEU A 832 20.16 -2.86 -6.79
N GLN A 833 20.46 -4.00 -7.42
CA GLN A 833 19.66 -5.23 -7.33
C GLN A 833 19.78 -5.86 -5.94
N HIS A 834 20.98 -5.89 -5.37
CA HIS A 834 21.21 -6.36 -4.01
C HIS A 834 20.47 -5.52 -2.97
N GLU A 835 20.37 -4.20 -3.20
CA GLU A 835 19.59 -3.32 -2.32
C GLU A 835 18.09 -3.57 -2.46
N ALA A 836 17.61 -3.76 -3.68
CA ALA A 836 16.22 -4.11 -3.95
C ALA A 836 15.80 -5.48 -3.34
N LEU A 837 16.75 -6.41 -3.16
CA LEU A 837 16.52 -7.70 -2.50
C LEU A 837 16.50 -7.61 -0.95
N ARG A 838 16.91 -6.48 -0.35
CA ARG A 838 16.97 -6.29 1.12
C ARG A 838 15.67 -5.71 1.66
N GLN A 839 14.66 -6.56 1.85
CA GLN A 839 13.32 -6.14 2.30
C GLN A 839 13.33 -5.29 3.58
N GLY A 840 14.13 -5.65 4.59
CA GLY A 840 14.16 -4.92 5.87
C GLY A 840 14.62 -3.47 5.75
N HIS A 841 15.66 -3.20 4.94
CA HIS A 841 16.18 -1.84 4.76
C HIS A 841 15.22 -0.95 3.95
N LEU A 842 14.49 -1.53 2.99
CA LEU A 842 13.44 -0.83 2.25
C LEU A 842 12.28 -0.39 3.17
N GLN A 843 11.92 -1.22 4.15
CA GLN A 843 10.86 -0.89 5.12
C GLN A 843 11.26 0.25 6.05
N GLU A 844 12.52 0.31 6.49
CA GLU A 844 13.02 1.38 7.34
C GLU A 844 13.12 2.73 6.63
N THR A 845 13.49 2.72 5.34
CA THR A 845 13.75 3.92 4.55
C THR A 845 12.51 4.49 3.86
N GLY A 846 11.49 3.65 3.63
CA GLY A 846 10.21 4.00 3.03
C GLY A 846 10.24 3.99 1.50
N THR A 847 11.04 4.87 0.88
CA THR A 847 11.17 4.94 -0.59
C THR A 847 12.45 4.27 -1.09
N PHE A 848 12.42 3.70 -2.29
CA PHE A 848 13.57 3.03 -2.87
C PHE A 848 14.73 3.99 -3.13
N ARG A 849 14.44 5.23 -3.56
CA ARG A 849 15.48 6.25 -3.78
C ARG A 849 16.24 6.57 -2.48
N LYS A 850 15.55 6.66 -1.34
CA LYS A 850 16.20 6.86 -0.03
C LYS A 850 17.03 5.66 0.38
N ALA A 851 16.55 4.44 0.13
CA ALA A 851 17.33 3.23 0.36
C ALA A 851 18.64 3.23 -0.45
N LEU A 852 18.57 3.59 -1.73
CA LEU A 852 19.74 3.72 -2.61
C LEU A 852 20.68 4.82 -2.11
N TRP A 853 20.16 5.96 -1.67
CA TRP A 853 20.97 7.04 -1.10
C TRP A 853 21.71 6.62 0.17
N GLN A 854 21.02 5.96 1.10
CA GLN A 854 21.64 5.46 2.32
C GLN A 854 22.66 4.36 2.02
N LYS A 855 22.38 3.50 1.03
CA LYS A 855 23.34 2.49 0.56
C LYS A 855 24.60 3.14 0.01
N LEU A 856 24.48 4.13 -0.88
CA LEU A 856 25.63 4.88 -1.39
C LEU A 856 26.41 5.55 -0.26
N SER A 857 25.71 6.20 0.66
CA SER A 857 26.32 6.82 1.84
C SER A 857 27.04 5.80 2.71
N SER A 858 26.49 4.59 2.89
CA SER A 858 27.13 3.51 3.64
C SER A 858 28.41 2.97 3.01
N ILE A 859 28.57 3.14 1.68
CA ILE A 859 29.76 2.75 0.93
C ILE A 859 30.81 3.86 0.96
N VAL A 860 30.39 5.12 0.83
CA VAL A 860 31.28 6.29 0.77
C VAL A 860 31.78 6.70 2.16
N SER A 861 30.92 6.69 3.18
CA SER A 861 31.27 7.11 4.55
C SER A 861 32.48 6.37 5.15
N PRO A 862 32.65 5.04 5.00
CA PRO A 862 33.86 4.34 5.44
C PRO A 862 35.12 4.82 4.71
N MET A 863 35.07 5.00 3.39
CA MET A 863 36.22 5.51 2.61
C MET A 863 36.60 6.91 3.06
N LEU A 864 35.61 7.79 3.19
CA LEU A 864 35.80 9.15 3.65
C LEU A 864 36.37 9.18 5.08
N SER A 865 35.92 8.30 5.98
CA SER A 865 36.42 8.24 7.36
C SER A 865 37.90 7.88 7.44
N GLU A 866 38.38 6.96 6.59
CA GLU A 866 39.79 6.55 6.55
C GLU A 866 40.67 7.64 5.94
N VAL A 867 40.19 8.32 4.88
CA VAL A 867 40.88 9.49 4.30
C VAL A 867 41.00 10.61 5.32
N ILE A 868 39.92 10.93 6.06
CA ILE A 868 39.94 11.95 7.11
C ILE A 868 40.87 11.53 8.25
N ALA A 869 40.83 10.28 8.70
CA ALA A 869 41.69 9.79 9.78
C ALA A 869 43.18 9.86 9.41
N TYR A 870 43.52 9.55 8.16
CA TYR A 870 44.88 9.72 7.63
C TYR A 870 45.28 11.20 7.57
N CYS A 871 44.39 12.05 7.04
CA CYS A 871 44.66 13.49 6.91
C CYS A 871 44.78 14.19 8.27
N ASP A 872 44.10 13.69 9.30
CA ASP A 872 44.07 14.27 10.64
C ASP A 872 45.17 13.74 11.58
N GLN A 873 46.00 12.81 11.10
CA GLN A 873 47.14 12.32 11.87
C GLN A 873 47.98 13.48 12.42
N ASN A 874 48.21 13.47 13.74
CA ASN A 874 48.89 14.55 14.47
C ASN A 874 48.23 15.94 14.33
N HIS A 875 46.89 16.03 14.29
CA HIS A 875 46.12 17.28 14.14
C HIS A 875 46.42 18.05 12.84
N ASN A 876 46.81 17.34 11.79
CA ASN A 876 47.27 17.94 10.54
C ASN A 876 46.17 18.68 9.76
N LEU A 877 44.89 18.45 10.02
CA LEU A 877 43.79 19.26 9.48
C LEU A 877 43.76 20.70 10.05
N ASP A 878 44.35 20.96 11.23
CA ASP A 878 44.35 22.31 11.82
C ASP A 878 45.16 23.30 10.97
N LEU A 879 46.13 22.80 10.19
CA LEU A 879 46.89 23.60 9.23
C LEU A 879 46.02 24.16 8.10
N LEU A 880 44.87 23.55 7.79
CA LEU A 880 43.90 24.08 6.84
C LEU A 880 43.03 25.21 7.43
N ARG A 881 43.00 25.36 8.77
CA ARG A 881 42.26 26.42 9.47
C ARG A 881 43.17 27.56 9.92
N GLU A 882 44.32 27.23 10.49
CA GLU A 882 45.23 28.14 11.17
C GLU A 882 46.56 28.35 10.43
N GLY A 883 46.82 27.60 9.36
CA GLY A 883 48.05 27.70 8.59
C GLY A 883 48.12 28.92 7.67
N ASN A 884 49.34 29.36 7.39
CA ASN A 884 49.61 30.40 6.38
C ASN A 884 49.34 29.89 4.96
N GLU A 885 49.18 30.78 3.98
CA GLU A 885 48.88 30.43 2.58
C GLU A 885 49.82 29.35 2.00
N TRP A 886 51.11 29.41 2.31
CA TRP A 886 52.07 28.41 1.84
C TRP A 886 51.88 27.03 2.50
N GLN A 887 51.40 26.98 3.76
CA GLN A 887 51.12 25.72 4.46
C GLN A 887 49.90 25.07 3.85
N ILE A 888 48.87 25.85 3.54
CA ILE A 888 47.65 25.38 2.88
C ILE A 888 47.98 24.90 1.46
N GLY A 889 48.70 25.69 0.67
CA GLY A 889 49.07 25.31 -0.70
C GLY A 889 49.97 24.07 -0.76
N LEU A 890 50.94 23.95 0.16
CA LEU A 890 51.77 22.75 0.27
C LEU A 890 50.95 21.54 0.73
N TRP A 891 50.04 21.71 1.69
CA TRP A 891 49.16 20.66 2.17
C TRP A 891 48.31 20.10 1.03
N LEU A 892 47.67 20.96 0.24
CA LEU A 892 46.86 20.57 -0.92
C LEU A 892 47.70 19.87 -1.99
N THR A 893 48.90 20.39 -2.28
CA THR A 893 49.81 19.79 -3.27
C THR A 893 50.31 18.41 -2.83
N MET A 894 50.61 18.22 -1.54
CA MET A 894 51.02 16.90 -1.02
C MET A 894 49.85 15.92 -1.02
N PHE A 895 48.65 16.39 -0.64
CA PHE A 895 47.44 15.58 -0.62
C PHE A 895 46.90 15.27 -2.01
N SER A 896 47.28 15.98 -3.07
CA SER A 896 46.87 15.63 -4.45
C SER A 896 47.69 14.52 -5.09
N LYS A 897 48.90 14.23 -4.61
CA LYS A 897 49.83 13.26 -5.23
C LYS A 897 49.81 11.88 -4.57
N ASP A 898 49.41 10.85 -5.31
CA ASP A 898 49.32 9.45 -4.81
C ASP A 898 50.66 8.92 -4.29
N VAL A 899 51.78 9.32 -4.91
CA VAL A 899 53.13 8.93 -4.51
C VAL A 899 53.53 9.48 -3.13
N ILE A 900 53.04 10.68 -2.78
CA ILE A 900 53.40 11.34 -1.52
C ILE A 900 52.53 10.85 -0.38
N THR A 901 51.21 10.82 -0.59
CA THR A 901 50.24 10.31 0.39
C THR A 901 49.57 9.05 -0.18
N PRO A 902 50.22 7.87 -0.06
CA PRO A 902 49.68 6.63 -0.59
C PRO A 902 48.47 6.20 0.24
N LEU A 903 47.30 6.16 -0.41
CA LEU A 903 46.05 5.65 0.14
C LEU A 903 45.66 4.44 -0.70
N SER A 904 45.63 3.25 -0.09
CA SER A 904 45.20 2.02 -0.77
C SER A 904 44.05 1.40 0.00
N TYR A 905 43.06 0.90 -0.73
CA TYR A 905 41.92 0.20 -0.14
C TYR A 905 42.36 -0.93 0.79
N ASP A 906 43.43 -1.68 0.45
CA ASP A 906 43.94 -2.78 1.28
C ASP A 906 44.39 -2.32 2.66
N SER A 907 45.00 -1.15 2.74
CA SER A 907 45.52 -0.60 4.00
C SER A 907 44.41 -0.27 5.01
N PHE A 908 43.17 -0.17 4.54
CA PHE A 908 41.98 0.15 5.32
C PHE A 908 41.07 -1.06 5.58
N THR A 909 41.40 -2.22 5.02
CA THR A 909 40.70 -3.47 5.32
C THR A 909 41.12 -4.03 6.69
N SER A 910 40.21 -4.77 7.31
CA SER A 910 40.51 -5.59 8.48
C SER A 910 41.14 -6.90 8.03
N PRO A 911 42.31 -7.29 8.59
CA PRO A 911 42.95 -8.58 8.28
C PRO A 911 42.07 -9.80 8.59
N VAL A 912 41.07 -9.64 9.46
CA VAL A 912 40.19 -10.72 9.91
C VAL A 912 38.95 -10.87 9.03
N SER A 913 38.34 -9.76 8.60
CA SER A 913 37.07 -9.78 7.86
C SER A 913 37.22 -9.52 6.36
N GLY A 914 38.39 -9.07 5.88
CA GLY A 914 38.60 -8.69 4.47
C GLY A 914 37.76 -7.50 4.00
N ARG A 915 37.03 -6.84 4.92
CA ARG A 915 36.19 -5.66 4.67
C ARG A 915 36.80 -4.44 5.33
N VAL A 916 36.38 -3.25 4.89
CA VAL A 916 36.76 -1.96 5.48
C VAL A 916 36.45 -1.97 6.97
N ARG A 917 37.36 -1.41 7.77
CA ARG A 917 37.20 -1.36 9.23
C ARG A 917 35.93 -0.60 9.63
N GLU A 918 35.30 -1.07 10.70
CA GLU A 918 34.11 -0.42 11.26
C GLU A 918 34.44 0.96 11.84
N ARG A 919 35.62 1.09 12.44
CA ARG A 919 36.14 2.35 13.00
C ARG A 919 37.52 2.68 12.44
N ALA A 920 37.67 3.92 11.96
CA ALA A 920 38.92 4.46 11.45
C ALA A 920 39.75 5.03 12.61
N ARG A 921 40.99 4.52 12.78
CA ARG A 921 41.88 4.96 13.87
C ARG A 921 42.75 6.10 13.40
N VAL A 922 42.76 7.21 14.14
CA VAL A 922 43.75 8.26 13.92
C VAL A 922 45.06 7.84 14.58
N LEU A 923 46.12 7.72 13.77
CA LEU A 923 47.44 7.41 14.28
C LEU A 923 48.08 8.67 14.90
N SER A 924 48.79 8.48 16.00
CA SER A 924 49.59 9.53 16.62
C SER A 924 51.06 9.10 16.66
N THR A 925 51.96 10.03 16.33
CA THR A 925 53.41 9.77 16.36
C THR A 925 54.07 10.25 17.66
N GLY A 926 53.28 10.82 18.57
CA GLY A 926 53.70 11.26 19.90
C GLY A 926 53.75 10.09 20.87
N VAL A 927 54.89 9.89 21.53
CA VAL A 927 55.04 8.85 22.56
C VAL A 927 54.38 9.34 23.86
N GLY A 928 53.07 9.08 24.02
CA GLY A 928 52.32 9.38 25.25
C GLY A 928 51.87 10.85 25.43
N HIS A 929 52.11 11.71 24.44
CA HIS A 929 51.67 13.11 24.43
C HIS A 929 51.04 13.48 23.08
N CYS A 930 50.05 14.37 23.08
CA CYS A 930 49.46 14.91 21.85
C CYS A 930 50.51 15.71 21.07
N PHE A 931 50.90 15.21 19.89
CA PHE A 931 51.79 15.89 18.97
C PHE A 931 50.95 16.60 17.91
N SER A 932 51.08 17.93 17.80
CA SER A 932 50.39 18.74 16.80
C SER A 932 51.35 19.18 15.70
N ALA A 933 51.06 18.78 14.47
CA ALA A 933 51.88 19.03 13.31
C ALA A 933 51.91 20.54 12.98
N LYS A 934 53.10 21.12 12.87
CA LYS A 934 53.32 22.48 12.36
C LYS A 934 53.69 22.52 10.87
N PHE A 935 53.90 21.35 10.28
CA PHE A 935 54.30 21.16 8.89
C PHE A 935 53.38 20.09 8.25
N PRO A 936 52.83 20.31 7.04
CA PRO A 936 51.94 19.36 6.38
C PRO A 936 52.53 17.97 6.26
N PHE A 937 51.79 16.94 6.68
CA PHE A 937 52.18 15.53 6.54
C PHE A 937 53.58 15.19 7.11
N SER A 938 53.94 15.80 8.25
CA SER A 938 55.29 15.69 8.83
C SER A 938 55.77 14.27 9.13
N TRP A 939 54.84 13.32 9.34
CA TRP A 939 55.19 11.91 9.58
C TRP A 939 55.74 11.23 8.33
N ILE A 940 55.26 11.57 7.14
CA ILE A 940 55.75 11.03 5.86
C ILE A 940 57.21 11.43 5.66
N ILE A 941 57.52 12.70 5.92
CA ILE A 941 58.89 13.21 5.85
C ILE A 941 59.79 12.49 6.85
N LYS A 942 59.30 12.27 8.08
CA LYS A 942 60.03 11.51 9.09
C LYS A 942 60.33 10.08 8.61
N ASP A 943 59.36 9.40 8.01
CA ASP A 943 59.52 8.02 7.55
C ASP A 943 60.48 7.93 6.37
N ILE A 944 60.37 8.83 5.38
CA ILE A 944 61.34 8.93 4.28
C ILE A 944 62.75 9.19 4.80
N VAL A 945 62.91 10.13 5.74
CA VAL A 945 64.21 10.41 6.35
C VAL A 945 64.75 9.18 7.08
N ASN A 946 63.91 8.43 7.81
CA ASN A 946 64.32 7.21 8.52
C ASN A 946 64.74 6.08 7.58
N VAL A 947 64.14 5.96 6.40
CA VAL A 947 64.53 4.97 5.36
C VAL A 947 65.86 5.36 4.72
N LEU A 948 66.05 6.65 4.43
CA LEU A 948 67.23 7.15 3.73
C LEU A 948 68.46 7.32 4.66
N LEU A 949 68.27 7.62 5.95
CA LEU A 949 69.38 7.90 6.88
C LEU A 949 70.41 6.75 7.00
N PRO A 950 70.00 5.48 7.13
CA PRO A 950 70.91 4.33 7.21
C PRO A 950 71.69 4.13 5.90
N GLN A 951 71.02 4.31 4.75
CA GLN A 951 71.61 4.14 3.43
C GLN A 951 72.71 5.18 3.14
N VAL A 952 72.56 6.41 3.64
CA VAL A 952 73.64 7.42 3.56
C VAL A 952 74.82 7.06 4.48
N GLY A 953 74.53 6.44 5.64
CA GLY A 953 75.53 6.07 6.63
C GLY A 953 76.42 4.90 6.23
N GLU A 954 75.86 3.88 5.57
CA GLU A 954 76.58 2.67 5.16
C GLU A 954 77.35 2.81 3.83
N TYR A 955 76.82 3.56 2.86
CA TYR A 955 77.38 3.59 1.50
C TYR A 955 78.17 4.86 1.14
N GLY A 956 78.19 5.89 2.01
CA GLY A 956 78.90 7.15 1.74
C GLY A 956 78.37 7.91 0.51
N ILE A 957 77.20 7.52 0.00
CA ILE A 957 76.52 8.14 -1.13
C ILE A 957 75.79 9.39 -0.62
N GLY A 958 75.98 10.54 -1.29
CA GLY A 958 75.29 11.77 -0.92
C GLY A 958 73.77 11.60 -0.97
N PHE A 959 73.05 12.17 0.01
CA PHE A 959 71.57 12.07 0.11
C PHE A 959 70.82 12.47 -1.18
N ARG A 960 71.40 13.40 -1.94
CA ARG A 960 70.89 13.80 -3.26
C ARG A 960 70.95 12.67 -4.29
N THR A 961 71.97 11.81 -4.23
CA THR A 961 72.18 10.68 -5.13
C THR A 961 71.32 9.48 -4.75
N LEU A 962 71.04 9.28 -3.45
CA LEU A 962 70.09 8.28 -2.95
C LEU A 962 68.64 8.59 -3.34
N LEU A 963 68.21 9.85 -3.23
CA LEU A 963 66.91 10.33 -3.75
C LEU A 963 66.74 10.16 -5.27
N ILE A 964 67.85 10.12 -6.02
CA ILE A 964 67.84 9.88 -7.47
C ILE A 964 67.76 8.37 -7.79
N GLY A 965 68.23 7.50 -6.88
CA GLY A 965 68.29 6.05 -7.06
C GLY A 965 67.02 5.28 -6.71
N GLU A 966 66.11 5.84 -5.92
CA GLU A 966 64.80 5.22 -5.67
C GLU A 966 63.84 5.38 -6.87
N GLU A 967 62.89 4.46 -6.99
CA GLU A 967 61.79 4.44 -7.99
C GLU A 967 60.76 5.55 -7.73
N ILE A 968 61.22 6.79 -7.57
CA ILE A 968 60.38 7.99 -7.55
C ILE A 968 60.26 8.49 -9.00
N PRO A 969 59.05 8.73 -9.54
CA PRO A 969 58.86 9.24 -10.90
C PRO A 969 59.68 10.52 -11.16
N LEU A 970 60.32 10.61 -12.33
CA LEU A 970 61.35 11.62 -12.64
C LEU A 970 60.87 13.07 -12.45
N GLY A 971 59.59 13.35 -12.72
CA GLY A 971 58.98 14.68 -12.56
C GLY A 971 58.75 15.12 -11.11
N GLU A 972 58.72 14.19 -10.15
CA GLU A 972 58.45 14.47 -8.73
C GLU A 972 59.71 14.42 -7.85
N LYS A 973 60.78 13.79 -8.36
CA LYS A 973 62.12 13.78 -7.74
C LYS A 973 62.60 15.20 -7.40
N GLN A 974 62.33 16.17 -8.26
CA GLN A 974 62.75 17.55 -8.04
C GLN A 974 62.08 18.19 -6.83
N TYR A 975 60.80 17.90 -6.57
CA TYR A 975 60.06 18.39 -5.40
C TYR A 975 60.59 17.77 -4.10
N PHE A 976 60.80 16.46 -4.07
CA PHE A 976 61.38 15.78 -2.91
C PHE A 976 62.82 16.23 -2.65
N ILE A 977 63.62 16.44 -3.71
CA ILE A 977 64.97 17.00 -3.59
C ILE A 977 64.90 18.43 -3.03
N GLU A 978 64.01 19.29 -3.51
CA GLU A 978 63.88 20.68 -3.02
C GLU A 978 63.39 20.76 -1.57
N ILE A 979 62.49 19.87 -1.13
CA ILE A 979 61.97 19.85 0.24
C ILE A 979 62.93 19.17 1.21
N LEU A 980 63.50 18.02 0.85
CA LEU A 980 64.29 17.18 1.76
C LEU A 980 65.77 17.55 1.81
N THR A 981 66.37 18.09 0.73
CA THR A 981 67.80 18.48 0.73
C THR A 981 68.12 19.53 1.82
N PRO A 982 67.30 20.58 2.04
CA PRO A 982 67.50 21.51 3.15
C PRO A 982 67.33 20.86 4.53
N ILE A 983 66.33 19.98 4.70
CA ILE A 983 66.04 19.26 5.95
C ILE A 983 67.21 18.33 6.32
N TYR A 984 67.76 17.60 5.34
CA TYR A 984 68.89 16.72 5.51
C TYR A 984 70.20 17.46 5.81
N SER A 985 70.45 18.59 5.14
CA SER A 985 71.61 19.45 5.42
C SER A 985 71.63 19.99 6.87
N LEU A 986 70.45 20.13 7.49
CA LEU A 986 70.29 20.50 8.90
C LEU A 986 70.57 19.34 9.86
N PHE A 987 70.23 18.10 9.47
CA PHE A 987 70.57 16.90 10.24
C PHE A 987 72.08 16.67 10.31
N LEU A 988 72.81 16.90 9.21
CA LEU A 988 74.27 16.79 9.17
C LEU A 988 74.97 17.88 9.99
N LYS A 989 74.51 19.14 9.93
CA LYS A 989 75.09 20.25 10.73
C LYS A 989 74.98 20.06 12.25
N LYS A 990 74.12 19.16 12.73
CA LYS A 990 74.02 18.80 14.16
C LYS A 990 74.88 17.60 14.56
N LYS A 991 75.44 16.86 13.60
CA LYS A 991 76.30 15.70 13.87
C LYS A 991 77.69 16.10 14.38
N ASP A 992 78.11 17.35 14.14
CA ASP A 992 79.42 17.89 14.53
C ASP A 992 79.47 18.42 15.98
N ASN A 993 78.35 18.47 16.71
CA ASN A 993 78.34 18.81 18.13
C ASN A 993 78.19 17.53 18.97
N HIS A 994 79.32 17.07 19.51
CA HIS A 994 79.39 16.04 20.54
C HIS A 994 78.67 16.51 21.81
N ASP A 995 77.42 16.08 22.01
CA ASP A 995 76.94 15.73 23.35
C ASP A 995 75.80 14.68 23.24
N ASN A 996 76.12 13.50 23.75
CA ASN A 996 75.20 12.38 23.92
C ASN A 996 74.46 12.60 25.24
N HIS A 997 73.17 12.94 25.20
CA HIS A 997 72.11 12.51 26.13
C HIS A 997 70.88 13.43 25.99
N GLU A 998 70.11 13.28 24.90
CA GLU A 998 68.67 13.59 24.81
C GLU A 998 68.20 13.36 23.36
N ARG A 999 68.09 12.09 22.97
CA ARG A 999 67.44 11.71 21.70
C ARG A 999 65.99 11.34 21.97
N LYS A 1000 65.10 12.33 22.10
CA LYS A 1000 63.65 12.16 21.89
C LYS A 1000 63.06 13.40 21.22
N VAL A 1001 62.77 13.24 19.92
CA VAL A 1001 61.69 13.86 19.12
C VAL A 1001 61.27 15.29 19.52
N VAL A 1002 62.02 16.31 19.09
CA VAL A 1002 61.52 17.68 19.00
C VAL A 1002 62.07 18.34 17.74
N PHE A 1003 61.55 18.03 16.55
CA PHE A 1003 61.88 18.81 15.35
C PHE A 1003 60.72 18.83 14.38
N PHE A 1004 59.98 19.95 14.34
CA PHE A 1004 59.42 20.62 13.14
C PHE A 1004 58.81 21.96 13.65
N ASN A 1005 59.62 23.02 13.74
CA ASN A 1005 59.15 24.38 14.03
C ASN A 1005 59.28 25.27 12.78
N SER A 1006 58.64 26.43 12.80
CA SER A 1006 58.50 27.46 11.75
C SER A 1006 59.77 27.88 10.98
N SER A 1007 60.97 27.47 11.40
CA SER A 1007 62.25 27.79 10.76
C SER A 1007 62.50 27.13 9.40
N LEU A 1008 61.72 26.12 9.03
CA LEU A 1008 61.88 25.42 7.74
C LEU A 1008 61.41 26.26 6.55
N TYR A 1009 60.39 27.10 6.74
CA TYR A 1009 59.83 27.93 5.67
C TYR A 1009 60.66 29.17 5.36
N GLU A 1010 61.15 29.88 6.37
CA GLU A 1010 62.07 31.02 6.16
C GLU A 1010 63.32 30.61 5.38
N ARG A 1011 63.70 29.32 5.45
CA ARG A 1011 64.83 28.75 4.71
C ARG A 1011 64.43 28.16 3.36
N TYR A 1012 63.24 27.55 3.22
CA TYR A 1012 62.67 27.17 1.92
C TYR A 1012 62.49 28.40 1.00
N GLN A 1013 61.96 29.51 1.52
CA GLN A 1013 61.88 30.82 0.83
C GLN A 1013 63.26 31.32 0.37
N LYS A 1014 64.31 31.17 1.19
CA LYS A 1014 65.69 31.53 0.80
C LYS A 1014 66.24 30.67 -0.33
N VAL A 1015 65.88 29.39 -0.40
CA VAL A 1015 66.32 28.47 -1.46
C VAL A 1015 65.52 28.67 -2.75
N LYS A 1016 64.19 28.86 -2.67
CA LYS A 1016 63.33 29.17 -3.82
C LYS A 1016 63.74 30.48 -4.51
N ASN A 1017 64.11 31.50 -3.72
CA ASN A 1017 64.62 32.77 -4.25
C ASN A 1017 66.06 32.67 -4.80
N HIS A 1018 66.82 31.60 -4.51
CA HIS A 1018 68.14 31.37 -5.13
C HIS A 1018 68.06 30.64 -6.47
N ASN A 1019 67.00 29.86 -6.73
CA ASN A 1019 66.85 29.13 -8.00
C ASN A 1019 66.21 29.94 -9.14
N TYR A 1020 65.76 31.18 -8.89
CA TYR A 1020 65.31 32.10 -9.96
C TYR A 1020 66.46 32.90 -10.60
N TYR A 1021 67.67 32.81 -10.04
CA TYR A 1021 68.90 33.40 -10.61
C TYR A 1021 69.99 32.33 -10.70
N ARG A 1022 69.78 31.31 -11.53
CA ARG A 1022 70.89 30.56 -12.16
C ARG A 1022 70.43 29.77 -13.36
#